data_AF-A0A0T6AZ84-F1
#
_entry.id   AF-A0A0T6AZ84-F1
#
_cell.length_a   1.000
_cell.length_b   1.000
_cell.length_c   1.000
_cell.angle_alpha   90.00
_cell.angle_beta   90.00
_cell.angle_gamma   90.00
#
_symmetry.space_group_name_H-M   'P 1'
#
loop_
_entity.id
_entity.type
_entity.pdbx_description
1 polymer ?
#
loop_
_entity_poly.entity_id
_entity_poly.type
_entity_poly.pdbx_seq_one_letter_code
_entity_poly.pdbx_strand_id
1 'polypeptide(L)'
;MFFFSGTVANMANLMRFFILLLHLIVSTIAVDKGNFKTCEQSSFCRRLRKIKPDNPKYFLDLDSLQLSDNSVEAELVNTDDNVKLKFSLTTLADDTFRVIIDEYKPLHARYRVEGALNGEPQVAKLELLERDRDVVSVKLGNNKATMTSDPFKVEFYQGDTLVAVVNSRNLFEFEHLRVKPVIKFKHPLEMQQNLTATGRKLIVIIDPHIKREGGYFLHEEALSNDYYIKTKDGNVYEGWCWPGASSYLDLFNPAVTEYYSKLYAHDKFIGSTDTMYIWNDMNEPSVFNGPEVTMPKDCVHYGGWEHRHVHNIHGYYYTKTTFDGLLQRTPNTRPFILTRSFFSGSQRHAAVWTGDNAADWSHLAISFPMCLSMAVSGFSFCGADIGGFFHSPDTELLQRWYQAGAWLPFYRAHAHLDTKRREPYLFDQDVQTRIRNALRLRYAHLPVWYTLFWEHSKTAEPVIRPLIYQYPSDSNVLDIDYQLLVGSSILVRPVVESRASTVNVYFPGGAQQIWYDIEDWRPYIGSRSVSVPVTMDKVPAYYRGGSIIPRKDRPRRAASLMLDDPYTLYVVLDAENSASGTLYTDDGYTYGYKNKDYLYIQFKFKDNTLTSSIIDKDAQYPTREWLERVVIVNPPKGIKHAEIKSKGLGTLQLQTSYTGEERSLVVRKPGVSMQEEFIITLL
;
A
#
# COMPACT_ATOMS: atom_id res chain seq x y z
N MET A 1 79.68 40.28 28.32
CA MET A 1 78.30 40.76 28.16
C MET A 1 77.49 39.71 27.40
N PHE A 2 77.24 38.54 27.98
CA PHE A 2 76.44 37.47 27.36
C PHE A 2 75.81 36.63 28.47
N PHE A 3 74.74 37.15 29.06
CA PHE A 3 73.90 36.42 30.00
C PHE A 3 72.43 36.71 29.69
N PHE A 4 71.98 36.33 28.48
CA PHE A 4 70.56 36.17 28.15
C PHE A 4 70.45 35.29 26.89
N SER A 5 70.81 34.01 27.01
CA SER A 5 70.51 33.00 25.97
C SER A 5 70.12 31.62 26.51
N GLY A 6 70.23 31.39 27.84
CA GLY A 6 70.04 30.06 28.44
C GLY A 6 68.60 29.70 28.84
N THR A 7 67.70 30.67 29.03
CA THR A 7 66.34 30.40 29.54
C THR A 7 65.34 29.99 28.46
N VAL A 8 65.53 30.41 27.20
CA VAL A 8 64.64 30.05 26.07
C VAL A 8 64.87 28.60 25.61
N ALA A 9 66.11 28.10 25.70
CA ALA A 9 66.45 26.74 25.28
C ALA A 9 65.83 25.64 26.17
N ASN A 10 65.69 25.90 27.48
CA ASN A 10 65.12 24.92 28.41
C ASN A 10 63.59 24.80 28.31
N MET A 11 62.86 25.89 28.06
CA MET A 11 61.41 25.80 27.78
C MET A 11 61.14 25.11 26.44
N ALA A 12 61.95 25.36 25.40
CA ALA A 12 61.82 24.71 24.11
C ALA A 12 62.07 23.19 24.18
N ASN A 13 63.02 22.74 25.00
CA ASN A 13 63.29 21.32 25.19
C ASN A 13 62.22 20.62 26.06
N LEU A 14 61.69 21.29 27.09
CA LEU A 14 60.59 20.75 27.89
C LEU A 14 59.29 20.62 27.07
N MET A 15 59.02 21.62 26.21
CA MET A 15 57.87 21.61 25.29
C MET A 15 58.04 20.55 24.19
N ARG A 16 59.26 20.34 23.67
CA ARG A 16 59.57 19.23 22.74
C ARG A 16 59.40 17.86 23.40
N PHE A 17 59.78 17.71 24.67
CA PHE A 17 59.60 16.45 25.40
C PHE A 17 58.12 16.18 25.69
N PHE A 18 57.34 17.21 26.03
CA PHE A 18 55.88 17.09 26.21
C PHE A 18 55.15 16.81 24.89
N ILE A 19 55.58 17.42 23.78
CA ILE A 19 55.04 17.15 22.43
C ILE A 19 55.42 15.73 21.97
N LEU A 20 56.64 15.25 22.27
CA LEU A 20 57.03 13.86 22.02
C LEU A 20 56.24 12.88 22.88
N LEU A 21 55.98 13.18 24.14
CA LEU A 21 55.16 12.35 25.02
C LEU A 21 53.69 12.33 24.56
N LEU A 22 53.15 13.49 24.12
CA LEU A 22 51.82 13.58 23.51
C LEU A 22 51.74 12.78 22.20
N HIS A 23 52.80 12.84 21.37
CA HIS A 23 52.88 12.05 20.13
C HIS A 23 53.04 10.55 20.42
N LEU A 24 53.75 10.15 21.48
CA LEU A 24 53.84 8.75 21.93
C LEU A 24 52.52 8.22 22.50
N ILE A 25 51.71 9.07 23.16
CA ILE A 25 50.36 8.70 23.63
C ILE A 25 49.35 8.65 22.47
N VAL A 26 49.53 9.47 21.43
CA VAL A 26 48.64 9.51 20.25
C VAL A 26 49.00 8.45 19.20
N SER A 27 50.17 7.80 19.28
CA SER A 27 50.65 6.83 18.27
C SER A 27 50.24 5.36 18.49
N THR A 28 49.24 5.08 19.33
CA THR A 28 48.70 3.69 19.45
C THR A 28 47.18 3.62 19.29
N ILE A 29 46.66 4.28 18.26
CA ILE A 29 45.38 3.89 17.65
C ILE A 29 45.60 3.79 16.14
N ALA A 30 46.40 2.80 15.71
CA ALA A 30 46.69 2.55 14.30
C ALA A 30 45.46 2.01 13.53
N VAL A 31 44.36 1.68 14.22
CA VAL A 31 43.11 1.27 13.58
C VAL A 31 41.90 1.65 14.46
N ASP A 32 40.85 2.17 13.83
CA ASP A 32 39.56 2.41 14.49
C ASP A 32 38.81 1.09 14.70
N LYS A 33 38.73 0.64 15.95
CA LYS A 33 38.07 -0.62 16.33
C LYS A 33 36.56 -0.59 16.06
N GLY A 34 35.94 0.59 15.90
CA GLY A 34 34.53 0.71 15.52
C GLY A 34 34.23 0.17 14.12
N ASN A 35 35.24 0.10 13.25
CA ASN A 35 35.10 -0.36 11.86
C ASN A 35 35.16 -1.89 11.72
N PHE A 36 35.53 -2.62 12.77
CA PHE A 36 35.66 -4.08 12.73
C PHE A 36 34.65 -4.72 13.68
N LYS A 37 33.88 -5.67 13.16
CA LYS A 37 32.93 -6.41 13.98
C LYS A 37 33.69 -7.18 15.06
N THR A 38 33.37 -6.89 16.31
CA THR A 38 33.66 -7.79 17.43
C THR A 38 32.88 -9.09 17.25
N CYS A 39 33.27 -10.14 17.98
CA CYS A 39 32.52 -11.40 17.95
C CYS A 39 31.05 -11.22 18.37
N GLU A 40 30.75 -10.34 19.33
CA GLU A 40 29.37 -10.06 19.74
C GLU A 40 28.57 -9.33 18.63
N GLN A 41 29.23 -8.58 17.75
CA GLN A 41 28.59 -7.92 16.60
C GLN A 41 28.44 -8.85 15.39
N SER A 42 29.25 -9.90 15.28
CA SER A 42 29.09 -10.94 14.26
C SER A 42 28.06 -11.97 14.71
N SER A 43 26.94 -12.07 14.00
CA SER A 43 25.78 -12.82 14.47
C SER A 43 26.07 -14.31 14.69
N PHE A 44 26.83 -14.96 13.81
CA PHE A 44 27.20 -16.38 13.98
C PHE A 44 28.23 -16.54 15.11
N CYS A 45 29.21 -15.65 15.20
CA CYS A 45 30.24 -15.71 16.25
C CYS A 45 29.63 -15.56 17.64
N ARG A 46 28.71 -14.59 17.80
CA ARG A 46 27.91 -14.41 19.01
C ARG A 46 27.11 -15.65 19.38
N ARG A 47 26.47 -16.33 18.41
CA ARG A 47 25.69 -17.54 18.67
C ARG A 47 26.59 -18.69 19.11
N LEU A 48 27.66 -18.97 18.36
CA LEU A 48 28.60 -20.06 18.65
C LEU A 48 29.34 -19.85 19.99
N ARG A 49 29.71 -18.61 20.33
CA ARG A 49 30.37 -18.30 21.62
C ARG A 49 29.46 -18.45 22.84
N LYS A 50 28.14 -18.49 22.66
CA LYS A 50 27.18 -18.67 23.75
C LYS A 50 26.93 -20.14 24.11
N ILE A 51 27.45 -21.07 23.30
CA ILE A 51 27.38 -22.51 23.58
C ILE A 51 28.23 -22.81 24.81
N LYS A 52 27.67 -23.56 25.74
CA LYS A 52 28.33 -23.96 26.98
C LYS A 52 28.61 -25.47 26.98
N PRO A 53 29.74 -25.93 27.55
CA PRO A 53 30.14 -27.35 27.57
C PRO A 53 29.20 -28.31 28.31
N ASP A 54 28.31 -27.80 29.15
CA ASP A 54 27.46 -28.56 30.08
C ASP A 54 26.19 -29.14 29.43
N ASN A 55 25.95 -28.88 28.14
CA ASN A 55 24.81 -29.41 27.40
C ASN A 55 25.23 -29.96 26.02
N PRO A 56 25.72 -31.21 25.94
CA PRO A 56 26.03 -31.85 24.66
C PRO A 56 24.75 -32.05 23.83
N LYS A 57 24.81 -31.65 22.57
CA LYS A 57 23.64 -31.64 21.67
C LYS A 57 23.66 -32.71 20.58
N TYR A 58 24.68 -33.55 20.53
CA TYR A 58 24.88 -34.45 19.40
C TYR A 58 25.28 -35.84 19.90
N PHE A 59 24.63 -36.86 19.35
CA PHE A 59 25.06 -38.25 19.47
C PHE A 59 25.27 -38.86 18.09
N LEU A 60 26.22 -39.78 17.99
CA LEU A 60 26.52 -40.53 16.77
C LEU A 60 25.71 -41.83 16.78
N ASP A 61 24.76 -41.97 15.87
CA ASP A 61 23.92 -43.16 15.76
C ASP A 61 24.72 -44.33 15.19
N LEU A 62 25.25 -45.18 16.07
CA LEU A 62 26.05 -46.35 15.71
C LEU A 62 25.22 -47.49 15.07
N ASP A 63 23.90 -47.47 15.20
CA ASP A 63 23.01 -48.41 14.50
C ASP A 63 22.91 -48.06 13.01
N SER A 64 23.05 -46.78 12.66
CA SER A 64 23.11 -46.30 11.28
C SER A 64 24.47 -46.51 10.59
N LEU A 65 25.47 -47.03 11.31
CA LEU A 65 26.87 -47.08 10.87
C LEU A 65 27.08 -48.01 9.67
N GLN A 66 27.73 -47.47 8.65
CA GLN A 66 28.19 -48.16 7.45
C GLN A 66 29.71 -48.18 7.41
N LEU A 67 30.28 -49.37 7.24
CA LEU A 67 31.71 -49.59 7.12
C LEU A 67 32.06 -49.88 5.66
N SER A 68 33.05 -49.19 5.13
CA SER A 68 33.68 -49.49 3.85
C SER A 68 35.13 -49.95 4.05
N ASP A 69 35.82 -50.32 2.97
CA ASP A 69 37.24 -50.70 3.03
C ASP A 69 38.16 -49.58 3.56
N ASN A 70 37.71 -48.32 3.58
CA ASN A 70 38.52 -47.16 3.93
C ASN A 70 37.80 -46.10 4.78
N SER A 71 36.53 -46.31 5.13
CA SER A 71 35.76 -45.30 5.86
C SER A 71 34.71 -45.88 6.79
N VAL A 72 34.36 -45.08 7.79
CA VAL A 72 33.20 -45.23 8.66
C VAL A 72 32.26 -44.07 8.38
N GLU A 73 31.01 -44.36 8.00
CA GLU A 73 29.96 -43.35 7.86
C GLU A 73 28.82 -43.65 8.84
N ALA A 74 28.23 -42.62 9.44
CA ALA A 74 27.09 -42.76 10.34
C ALA A 74 26.25 -41.48 10.37
N GLU A 75 25.01 -41.56 10.83
CA GLU A 75 24.19 -40.40 11.14
C GLU A 75 24.63 -39.78 12.46
N LEU A 76 24.90 -38.48 12.44
CA LEU A 76 25.14 -37.68 13.64
C LEU A 76 23.89 -36.84 13.89
N VAL A 77 23.22 -37.06 15.02
CA VAL A 77 21.88 -36.52 15.26
C VAL A 77 21.94 -35.43 16.32
N ASN A 78 21.34 -34.28 16.01
CA ASN A 78 21.14 -33.22 16.99
C ASN A 78 19.96 -33.57 17.92
N THR A 79 20.18 -33.58 19.23
CA THR A 79 19.18 -33.96 20.24
C THR A 79 18.12 -32.89 20.48
N ASP A 80 18.38 -31.62 20.17
CA ASP A 80 17.45 -30.51 20.37
C ASP A 80 16.35 -30.48 19.29
N ASP A 81 16.71 -30.76 18.03
CA ASP A 81 15.84 -30.56 16.86
C ASP A 81 15.73 -31.78 15.92
N ASN A 82 16.37 -32.90 16.27
CA ASN A 82 16.38 -34.15 15.52
C ASN A 82 16.92 -34.02 14.08
N VAL A 83 17.71 -32.98 13.81
CA VAL A 83 18.37 -32.82 12.52
C VAL A 83 19.48 -33.85 12.37
N LYS A 84 19.45 -34.56 11.24
CA LYS A 84 20.41 -35.59 10.88
C LYS A 84 21.54 -35.01 10.03
N LEU A 85 22.77 -35.21 10.48
CA LEU A 85 24.00 -34.92 9.76
C LEU A 85 24.65 -36.23 9.30
N LYS A 86 25.44 -36.17 8.24
CA LYS A 86 26.29 -37.27 7.79
C LYS A 86 27.68 -37.08 8.40
N PHE A 87 28.09 -38.01 9.25
CA PHE A 87 29.46 -38.14 9.73
C PHE A 87 30.22 -39.12 8.84
N SER A 88 31.47 -38.79 8.52
CA SER A 88 32.40 -39.66 7.79
C SER A 88 33.79 -39.55 8.38
N LEU A 89 34.41 -40.69 8.67
CA LEU A 89 35.81 -40.82 9.04
C LEU A 89 36.51 -41.72 8.02
N THR A 90 37.51 -41.19 7.32
CA THR A 90 38.23 -41.89 6.24
C THR A 90 39.71 -42.05 6.59
N THR A 91 40.28 -43.22 6.33
CA THR A 91 41.71 -43.50 6.46
C THR A 91 42.47 -43.16 5.19
N LEU A 92 43.62 -42.50 5.32
CA LEU A 92 44.42 -42.01 4.20
C LEU A 92 45.80 -42.70 4.13
N ALA A 93 46.41 -42.73 2.95
CA ALA A 93 47.66 -43.43 2.67
C ALA A 93 48.90 -42.85 3.38
N ASP A 94 48.81 -41.66 3.94
CA ASP A 94 49.85 -40.98 4.73
C ASP A 94 49.69 -41.19 6.25
N ASP A 95 48.99 -42.26 6.65
CA ASP A 95 48.67 -42.61 8.03
C ASP A 95 47.79 -41.56 8.77
N THR A 96 47.03 -40.74 8.03
CA THR A 96 46.11 -39.75 8.62
C THR A 96 44.63 -40.16 8.54
N PHE A 97 43.81 -39.53 9.38
CA PHE A 97 42.36 -39.66 9.36
C PHE A 97 41.71 -38.35 8.90
N ARG A 98 40.70 -38.45 8.03
CA ARG A 98 39.89 -37.32 7.57
C ARG A 98 38.48 -37.43 8.15
N VAL A 99 38.07 -36.44 8.97
CA VAL A 99 36.70 -36.32 9.47
C VAL A 99 35.94 -35.29 8.67
N ILE A 100 34.76 -35.65 8.17
CA ILE A 100 33.83 -34.75 7.49
C ILE A 100 32.46 -34.90 8.15
N ILE A 101 31.84 -33.76 8.46
CA ILE A 101 30.44 -33.68 8.87
C ILE A 101 29.71 -32.77 7.90
N ASP A 102 28.61 -33.25 7.36
CA ASP A 102 27.78 -32.53 6.40
C ASP A 102 26.29 -32.71 6.73
N GLU A 103 25.40 -31.95 6.12
CA GLU A 103 23.96 -32.26 6.27
C GLU A 103 23.64 -33.55 5.53
N TYR A 104 22.81 -34.41 6.14
CA TYR A 104 22.39 -35.65 5.50
C TYR A 104 21.53 -35.37 4.24
N LYS A 105 20.68 -34.33 4.30
CA LYS A 105 19.85 -33.84 3.18
C LYS A 105 19.77 -32.31 3.23
N PRO A 106 20.79 -31.58 2.75
CA PRO A 106 20.78 -30.13 2.80
C PRO A 106 19.75 -29.52 1.85
N LEU A 107 19.27 -28.31 2.17
CA LEU A 107 18.47 -27.50 1.24
C LEU A 107 19.25 -27.12 -0.02
N HIS A 108 20.58 -26.98 0.08
CA HIS A 108 21.54 -26.85 -1.01
C HIS A 108 22.93 -27.29 -0.54
N ALA A 109 23.76 -27.77 -1.45
CA ALA A 109 25.10 -28.28 -1.11
C ALA A 109 25.90 -27.27 -0.27
N ARG A 110 26.52 -27.74 0.81
CA ARG A 110 27.45 -26.93 1.59
C ARG A 110 28.79 -26.82 0.87
N TYR A 111 29.42 -25.67 1.00
CA TYR A 111 30.68 -25.39 0.33
C TYR A 111 31.79 -26.33 0.80
N ARG A 112 32.54 -26.91 -0.15
CA ARG A 112 33.75 -27.70 0.08
C ARG A 112 34.96 -26.98 -0.50
N VAL A 113 36.04 -26.91 0.28
CA VAL A 113 37.27 -26.22 -0.13
C VAL A 113 38.14 -27.16 -0.96
N GLU A 114 37.82 -27.33 -2.24
CA GLU A 114 38.53 -28.25 -3.13
C GLU A 114 39.86 -27.67 -3.63
N GLY A 115 39.89 -26.37 -3.98
CA GLY A 115 41.06 -25.70 -4.56
C GLY A 115 42.25 -25.53 -3.60
N ALA A 116 42.11 -25.87 -2.32
CA ALA A 116 43.22 -25.88 -1.36
C ALA A 116 43.96 -27.22 -1.33
N LEU A 117 43.40 -28.28 -1.91
CA LEU A 117 44.00 -29.60 -1.98
C LEU A 117 44.80 -29.77 -3.27
N ASN A 118 45.96 -30.43 -3.20
CA ASN A 118 46.71 -30.84 -4.37
C ASN A 118 46.20 -32.19 -4.89
N GLY A 119 44.95 -32.21 -5.34
CA GLY A 119 44.20 -33.42 -5.67
C GLY A 119 43.57 -34.11 -4.45
N GLU A 120 42.68 -35.09 -4.69
CA GLU A 120 42.06 -35.85 -3.61
C GLU A 120 43.07 -36.75 -2.90
N PRO A 121 43.14 -36.71 -1.55
CA PRO A 121 44.01 -37.59 -0.77
C PRO A 121 43.75 -39.06 -1.07
N GLN A 122 44.82 -39.83 -1.23
CA GLN A 122 44.73 -41.27 -1.46
C GLN A 122 44.25 -41.96 -0.18
N VAL A 123 43.24 -42.81 -0.32
CA VAL A 123 42.65 -43.57 0.78
C VAL A 123 43.47 -44.82 1.10
N ALA A 124 43.45 -45.24 2.36
CA ALA A 124 44.09 -46.45 2.86
C ALA A 124 43.06 -47.42 3.41
N LYS A 125 43.43 -48.71 3.47
CA LYS A 125 42.57 -49.74 4.06
C LYS A 125 42.40 -49.49 5.56
N LEU A 126 41.15 -49.51 6.00
CA LEU A 126 40.75 -49.38 7.39
C LEU A 126 40.67 -50.75 8.05
N GLU A 127 41.17 -50.87 9.28
CA GLU A 127 41.02 -52.07 10.12
C GLU A 127 40.06 -51.77 11.27
N LEU A 128 38.96 -52.53 11.38
CA LEU A 128 38.03 -52.41 12.50
C LEU A 128 38.63 -53.14 13.72
N LEU A 129 38.77 -52.43 14.84
CA LEU A 129 39.25 -53.02 16.10
C LEU A 129 38.11 -53.42 17.04
N GLU A 130 37.13 -52.53 17.18
CA GLU A 130 36.06 -52.67 18.16
C GLU A 130 34.78 -52.06 17.59
N ARG A 131 33.66 -52.74 17.82
CA ARG A 131 32.32 -52.22 17.57
C ARG A 131 31.40 -52.71 18.68
N ASP A 132 30.99 -51.79 19.54
CA ASP A 132 29.97 -51.99 20.56
C ASP A 132 28.85 -50.94 20.39
N ARG A 133 27.86 -50.95 21.27
CA ARG A 133 26.70 -50.04 21.26
C ARG A 133 27.07 -48.58 21.50
N ASP A 134 28.16 -48.33 22.23
CA ASP A 134 28.55 -46.98 22.64
C ASP A 134 29.82 -46.49 21.93
N VAL A 135 30.63 -47.40 21.38
CA VAL A 135 31.98 -47.09 20.87
C VAL A 135 32.31 -47.90 19.61
N VAL A 136 32.98 -47.25 18.66
CA VAL A 136 33.63 -47.90 17.52
C VAL A 136 35.09 -47.45 17.41
N SER A 137 36.01 -48.40 17.32
CA SER A 137 37.45 -48.12 17.15
C SER A 137 37.98 -48.69 15.85
N VAL A 138 38.73 -47.88 15.12
CA VAL A 138 39.36 -48.25 13.85
C VAL A 138 40.85 -47.94 13.87
N LYS A 139 41.62 -48.68 13.07
CA LYS A 139 43.08 -48.62 13.01
C LYS A 139 43.58 -48.41 11.58
N LEU A 140 44.69 -47.67 11.50
CA LEU A 140 45.46 -47.40 10.29
C LEU A 140 46.94 -47.40 10.67
N GLY A 141 47.68 -48.43 10.26
CA GLY A 141 49.09 -48.59 10.65
C GLY A 141 49.25 -48.65 12.18
N ASN A 142 49.99 -47.70 12.75
CA ASN A 142 50.14 -47.55 14.21
C ASN A 142 49.12 -46.58 14.84
N ASN A 143 48.25 -45.96 14.05
CA ASN A 143 47.31 -44.96 14.52
C ASN A 143 45.91 -45.56 14.73
N LYS A 144 45.16 -45.04 15.70
CA LYS A 144 43.81 -45.49 16.05
C LYS A 144 42.86 -44.30 16.17
N ALA A 145 41.63 -44.45 15.69
CA ALA A 145 40.54 -43.52 15.94
C ALA A 145 39.40 -44.22 16.68
N THR A 146 38.92 -43.63 17.78
CA THR A 146 37.83 -44.15 18.60
C THR A 146 36.67 -43.15 18.58
N MET A 147 35.51 -43.58 18.09
CA MET A 147 34.28 -42.79 18.01
C MET A 147 33.34 -43.21 19.14
N THR A 148 32.94 -42.25 19.97
CA THR A 148 31.96 -42.43 21.04
C THR A 148 30.60 -41.91 20.60
N SER A 149 29.54 -42.67 20.90
CA SER A 149 28.15 -42.38 20.53
C SER A 149 27.60 -41.13 21.22
N ASP A 150 27.38 -41.16 22.54
CA ASP A 150 26.73 -40.10 23.31
C ASP A 150 27.50 -39.77 24.61
N PRO A 151 28.02 -38.54 24.79
CA PRO A 151 28.04 -37.45 23.82
C PRO A 151 29.03 -37.74 22.68
N PHE A 152 28.69 -37.29 21.47
CA PHE A 152 29.52 -37.49 20.29
C PHE A 152 30.95 -36.97 20.50
N LYS A 153 31.94 -37.86 20.31
CA LYS A 153 33.36 -37.55 20.44
C LYS A 153 34.19 -38.47 19.54
N VAL A 154 35.33 -37.97 19.04
CA VAL A 154 36.31 -38.80 18.32
C VAL A 154 37.70 -38.60 18.89
N GLU A 155 38.35 -39.68 19.30
CA GLU A 155 39.70 -39.70 19.87
C GLU A 155 40.70 -40.28 18.88
N PHE A 156 41.82 -39.61 18.69
CA PHE A 156 42.89 -40.05 17.79
C PHE A 156 44.13 -40.40 18.59
N TYR A 157 44.72 -41.55 18.32
CA TYR A 157 45.90 -42.07 18.99
C TYR A 157 47.01 -42.39 17.98
N GLN A 158 48.25 -42.20 18.41
CA GLN A 158 49.45 -42.72 17.78
C GLN A 158 50.08 -43.75 18.74
N GLY A 159 50.04 -45.04 18.36
CA GLY A 159 50.22 -46.13 19.31
C GLY A 159 49.21 -46.04 20.45
N ASP A 160 49.69 -46.05 21.70
CA ASP A 160 48.86 -45.90 22.90
C ASP A 160 48.70 -44.43 23.36
N THR A 161 49.29 -43.48 22.64
CA THR A 161 49.28 -42.05 23.03
C THR A 161 48.11 -41.33 22.39
N LEU A 162 47.21 -40.74 23.19
CA LEU A 162 46.15 -39.86 22.70
C LEU A 162 46.74 -38.54 22.19
N VAL A 163 46.51 -38.21 20.92
CA VAL A 163 47.10 -37.01 20.26
C VAL A 163 46.08 -35.91 19.99
N ALA A 164 44.81 -36.26 19.74
CA ALA A 164 43.77 -35.28 19.48
C ALA A 164 42.38 -35.81 19.85
N VAL A 165 41.47 -34.90 20.20
CA VAL A 165 40.06 -35.23 20.45
C VAL A 165 39.16 -34.20 19.77
N VAL A 166 38.28 -34.67 18.88
CA VAL A 166 37.20 -33.86 18.31
C VAL A 166 36.04 -33.83 19.31
N ASN A 167 35.53 -32.62 19.54
CA ASN A 167 34.41 -32.33 20.44
C ASN A 167 34.64 -32.66 21.94
N SER A 168 35.88 -32.63 22.43
CA SER A 168 36.19 -32.91 23.85
C SER A 168 35.48 -32.00 24.88
N ARG A 169 35.05 -30.82 24.45
CA ARG A 169 34.36 -29.81 25.29
C ARG A 169 32.87 -29.69 25.00
N ASN A 170 32.27 -30.59 24.22
CA ASN A 170 30.86 -30.50 23.81
C ASN A 170 30.48 -29.16 23.16
N LEU A 171 31.39 -28.59 22.36
CA LEU A 171 31.20 -27.30 21.68
C LEU A 171 30.88 -27.45 20.19
N PHE A 172 30.79 -28.69 19.70
CA PHE A 172 30.36 -28.95 18.33
C PHE A 172 28.94 -28.41 18.12
N GLU A 173 28.77 -27.61 17.07
CA GLU A 173 27.50 -27.04 16.66
C GLU A 173 27.49 -26.90 15.15
N PHE A 174 26.37 -27.29 14.56
CA PHE A 174 26.17 -27.28 13.13
C PHE A 174 24.82 -26.62 12.84
N GLU A 175 24.83 -25.34 12.46
CA GLU A 175 23.61 -24.60 12.13
C GLU A 175 23.05 -25.09 10.78
N HIS A 176 22.09 -26.00 10.79
CA HIS A 176 21.43 -26.55 9.59
C HIS A 176 20.70 -25.48 8.76
N LEU A 177 20.58 -25.71 7.46
CA LEU A 177 19.88 -24.79 6.55
C LEU A 177 18.36 -24.83 6.82
N ARG A 178 17.73 -23.65 6.93
CA ARG A 178 16.29 -23.51 7.23
C ARG A 178 15.56 -22.72 6.15
N VAL A 179 14.39 -23.19 5.75
CA VAL A 179 13.44 -22.40 4.93
C VAL A 179 12.75 -21.39 5.84
N LYS A 180 12.62 -20.13 5.42
CA LYS A 180 11.91 -19.10 6.20
C LYS A 180 10.57 -18.74 5.55
N PRO A 181 9.44 -19.26 6.05
CA PRO A 181 8.15 -18.61 5.81
C PRO A 181 7.34 -18.46 7.11
N VAL A 182 7.23 -17.23 7.62
CA VAL A 182 6.14 -16.88 8.54
C VAL A 182 4.93 -16.57 7.67
N ILE A 183 4.00 -17.53 7.51
CA ILE A 183 2.71 -17.27 6.86
C ILE A 183 1.92 -16.34 7.80
N LYS A 184 1.93 -15.04 7.51
CA LYS A 184 1.22 -14.01 8.31
C LYS A 184 -0.31 -14.07 8.12
N PHE A 185 -0.78 -14.58 6.97
CA PHE A 185 -2.19 -14.64 6.60
C PHE A 185 -2.63 -16.09 6.36
N LYS A 186 -2.74 -16.87 7.43
CA LYS A 186 -3.11 -18.31 7.33
C LYS A 186 -4.59 -18.53 6.94
N HIS A 187 -5.46 -17.60 7.30
CA HIS A 187 -6.92 -17.71 7.10
C HIS A 187 -7.46 -16.50 6.33
N PRO A 188 -7.03 -16.29 5.06
CA PRO A 188 -7.39 -15.08 4.30
C PRO A 188 -8.89 -14.98 4.01
N LEU A 189 -9.58 -16.11 3.85
CA LEU A 189 -11.03 -16.15 3.62
C LEU A 189 -11.81 -15.69 4.85
N GLU A 190 -11.47 -16.20 6.04
CA GLU A 190 -12.10 -15.80 7.30
C GLU A 190 -11.88 -14.30 7.57
N MET A 191 -10.65 -13.81 7.34
CA MET A 191 -10.34 -12.38 7.46
C MET A 191 -11.24 -11.52 6.56
N GLN A 192 -11.43 -11.92 5.30
CA GLN A 192 -12.29 -11.21 4.37
C GLN A 192 -13.77 -11.29 4.78
N GLN A 193 -14.25 -12.46 5.20
CA GLN A 193 -15.61 -12.65 5.69
C GLN A 193 -15.92 -11.74 6.89
N ASN A 194 -15.00 -11.64 7.84
CA ASN A 194 -15.11 -10.74 9.00
C ASN A 194 -15.19 -9.26 8.58
N LEU A 195 -14.43 -8.85 7.56
CA LEU A 195 -14.53 -7.49 6.99
C LEU A 195 -15.87 -7.27 6.30
N THR A 196 -16.29 -8.19 5.43
CA THR A 196 -17.52 -8.06 4.64
C THR A 196 -18.79 -8.10 5.48
N ALA A 197 -18.79 -8.83 6.60
CA ALA A 197 -19.88 -8.82 7.58
C ALA A 197 -20.15 -7.41 8.16
N THR A 198 -19.18 -6.50 8.06
CA THR A 198 -19.34 -5.09 8.47
C THR A 198 -19.55 -4.12 7.30
N GLY A 199 -19.82 -4.65 6.10
CA GLY A 199 -19.99 -3.88 4.87
C GLY A 199 -18.69 -3.44 4.19
N ARG A 200 -17.53 -3.85 4.70
CA ARG A 200 -16.21 -3.45 4.20
C ARG A 200 -15.67 -4.40 3.12
N LYS A 201 -14.51 -4.05 2.56
CA LYS A 201 -13.82 -4.72 1.47
C LYS A 201 -12.32 -4.80 1.76
N LEU A 202 -11.60 -5.64 1.03
CA LEU A 202 -10.14 -5.77 1.10
C LEU A 202 -9.54 -5.39 -0.26
N ILE A 203 -8.42 -4.68 -0.25
CA ILE A 203 -7.61 -4.42 -1.44
C ILE A 203 -6.25 -5.10 -1.24
N VAL A 204 -5.80 -5.88 -2.22
CA VAL A 204 -4.51 -6.59 -2.20
C VAL A 204 -3.61 -6.07 -3.32
N ILE A 205 -2.34 -5.80 -2.98
CA ILE A 205 -1.34 -5.34 -3.94
C ILE A 205 -0.85 -6.51 -4.81
N ILE A 206 -0.76 -6.29 -6.13
CA ILE A 206 -0.22 -7.24 -7.12
C ILE A 206 0.59 -6.45 -8.16
N ASP A 207 1.91 -6.68 -8.18
CA ASP A 207 2.89 -5.94 -8.98
C ASP A 207 3.41 -6.76 -10.17
N PRO A 208 3.91 -6.13 -11.26
CA PRO A 208 4.23 -6.83 -12.50
C PRO A 208 5.54 -7.64 -12.49
N HIS A 209 6.33 -7.54 -11.44
CA HIS A 209 7.62 -8.21 -11.34
C HIS A 209 7.46 -9.61 -10.71
N ILE A 210 7.78 -10.63 -11.49
CA ILE A 210 7.66 -12.04 -11.10
C ILE A 210 9.00 -12.51 -10.56
N LYS A 211 9.02 -12.94 -9.29
CA LYS A 211 10.22 -13.49 -8.63
C LYS A 211 10.81 -14.64 -9.45
N ARG A 212 12.11 -14.59 -9.73
CA ARG A 212 12.86 -15.68 -10.37
C ARG A 212 13.27 -16.69 -9.31
N GLU A 213 12.37 -17.61 -8.99
CA GLU A 213 12.57 -18.64 -7.98
C GLU A 213 12.10 -20.00 -8.52
N GLY A 214 13.00 -20.98 -8.48
CA GLY A 214 12.68 -22.35 -8.88
C GLY A 214 11.54 -22.93 -8.05
N GLY A 215 10.58 -23.55 -8.72
CA GLY A 215 9.37 -24.10 -8.08
C GLY A 215 8.27 -23.08 -7.81
N TYR A 216 8.46 -21.79 -8.14
CA TYR A 216 7.34 -20.84 -8.19
C TYR A 216 6.59 -21.01 -9.51
N PHE A 217 5.38 -21.58 -9.45
CA PHE A 217 4.60 -21.96 -10.65
C PHE A 217 4.52 -20.85 -11.71
N LEU A 218 4.26 -19.60 -11.30
CA LEU A 218 4.12 -18.49 -12.24
C LEU A 218 5.44 -18.19 -12.97
N HIS A 219 6.57 -18.36 -12.30
CA HIS A 219 7.88 -18.21 -12.94
C HIS A 219 8.18 -19.34 -13.91
N GLU A 220 7.95 -20.59 -13.49
CA GLU A 220 8.18 -21.78 -14.31
C GLU A 220 7.29 -21.78 -15.57
N GLU A 221 6.01 -21.45 -15.43
CA GLU A 221 5.06 -21.37 -16.53
C GLU A 221 5.40 -20.22 -17.49
N ALA A 222 5.73 -19.03 -16.97
CA ALA A 222 6.11 -17.90 -17.82
C ALA A 222 7.44 -18.12 -18.56
N LEU A 223 8.40 -18.80 -17.93
CA LEU A 223 9.69 -19.12 -18.55
C LEU A 223 9.53 -20.18 -19.64
N SER A 224 8.79 -21.25 -19.37
CA SER A 224 8.58 -22.36 -20.32
C SER A 224 7.75 -21.98 -21.54
N ASN A 225 6.82 -21.03 -21.40
CA ASN A 225 5.97 -20.56 -22.50
C ASN A 225 6.46 -19.28 -23.18
N ASP A 226 7.67 -18.81 -22.86
CA ASP A 226 8.28 -17.62 -23.47
C ASP A 226 7.49 -16.31 -23.25
N TYR A 227 6.94 -16.12 -22.04
CA TYR A 227 6.03 -15.01 -21.73
C TYR A 227 6.70 -13.74 -21.21
N TYR A 228 8.02 -13.76 -20.99
CA TYR A 228 8.75 -12.61 -20.44
C TYR A 228 9.27 -11.66 -21.51
N ILE A 229 9.32 -10.38 -21.15
CA ILE A 229 10.04 -9.35 -21.91
C ILE A 229 11.50 -9.77 -22.10
N LYS A 230 12.08 -9.44 -23.26
CA LYS A 230 13.41 -9.89 -23.67
C LYS A 230 14.44 -8.77 -23.63
N THR A 231 15.72 -9.11 -23.51
CA THR A 231 16.82 -8.22 -23.85
C THR A 231 16.95 -8.10 -25.37
N LYS A 232 17.74 -7.13 -25.86
CA LYS A 232 18.08 -7.01 -27.29
C LYS A 232 18.68 -8.27 -27.92
N ASP A 233 19.31 -9.13 -27.11
CA ASP A 233 19.95 -10.37 -27.54
C ASP A 233 18.99 -11.57 -27.53
N GLY A 234 17.71 -11.35 -27.22
CA GLY A 234 16.67 -12.38 -27.20
C GLY A 234 16.56 -13.18 -25.89
N ASN A 235 17.39 -12.88 -24.88
CA ASN A 235 17.34 -13.53 -23.57
C ASN A 235 16.19 -12.97 -22.73
N VAL A 236 15.66 -13.75 -21.78
CA VAL A 236 14.69 -13.24 -20.80
C VAL A 236 15.32 -12.09 -20.00
N TYR A 237 14.63 -10.95 -19.93
CA TYR A 237 15.09 -9.82 -19.12
C TYR A 237 15.02 -10.17 -17.63
N GLU A 238 16.11 -9.87 -16.92
CA GLU A 238 16.23 -9.99 -15.47
C GLU A 238 16.57 -8.62 -14.89
N GLY A 239 15.79 -8.20 -13.90
CA GLY A 239 16.02 -7.01 -13.09
C GLY A 239 15.84 -7.29 -11.62
N TRP A 240 16.02 -6.28 -10.78
CA TRP A 240 15.82 -6.35 -9.33
C TRP A 240 14.61 -5.53 -8.93
N CYS A 241 13.73 -6.11 -8.12
CA CYS A 241 12.62 -5.39 -7.48
C CYS A 241 12.38 -5.96 -6.07
N TRP A 242 11.18 -5.82 -5.50
CA TRP A 242 10.86 -6.26 -4.14
C TRP A 242 11.27 -7.72 -3.81
N PRO A 243 11.07 -8.71 -4.69
CA PRO A 243 11.43 -10.09 -4.37
C PRO A 243 12.89 -10.44 -4.75
N GLY A 244 13.72 -9.46 -5.09
CA GLY A 244 15.08 -9.66 -5.61
C GLY A 244 15.07 -9.84 -7.13
N ALA A 245 15.83 -10.80 -7.63
CA ALA A 245 15.88 -11.15 -9.05
C ALA A 245 14.47 -11.45 -9.59
N SER A 246 14.06 -10.71 -10.62
CA SER A 246 12.70 -10.68 -11.14
C SER A 246 12.68 -10.59 -12.67
N SER A 247 11.64 -11.14 -13.28
CA SER A 247 11.31 -10.96 -14.70
C SER A 247 9.91 -10.38 -14.86
N TYR A 248 9.62 -9.78 -16.01
CA TYR A 248 8.41 -9.00 -16.25
C TYR A 248 7.62 -9.61 -17.41
N LEU A 249 6.36 -9.98 -17.16
CA LEU A 249 5.49 -10.55 -18.19
C LEU A 249 5.25 -9.52 -19.31
N ASP A 250 5.31 -9.97 -20.54
CA ASP A 250 5.11 -9.10 -21.69
C ASP A 250 3.63 -9.01 -22.08
N LEU A 251 2.89 -8.12 -21.41
CA LEU A 251 1.45 -7.95 -21.61
C LEU A 251 1.06 -7.22 -22.90
N PHE A 252 2.03 -6.96 -23.78
CA PHE A 252 1.75 -6.61 -25.18
C PHE A 252 1.43 -7.85 -26.02
N ASN A 253 1.83 -9.04 -25.56
CA ASN A 253 1.48 -10.31 -26.18
C ASN A 253 0.07 -10.76 -25.73
N PRO A 254 -0.90 -10.89 -26.65
CA PRO A 254 -2.26 -11.31 -26.30
C PRO A 254 -2.33 -12.66 -25.57
N ALA A 255 -1.43 -13.60 -25.88
CA ALA A 255 -1.37 -14.89 -25.19
C ALA A 255 -0.98 -14.74 -23.72
N VAL A 256 -0.08 -13.80 -23.41
CA VAL A 256 0.35 -13.51 -22.02
C VAL A 256 -0.76 -12.78 -21.28
N THR A 257 -1.45 -11.83 -21.93
CA THR A 257 -2.65 -11.19 -21.36
C THR A 257 -3.72 -12.22 -21.01
N GLU A 258 -4.06 -13.13 -21.93
CA GLU A 258 -5.06 -14.17 -21.70
C GLU A 258 -4.65 -15.10 -20.54
N TYR A 259 -3.40 -15.55 -20.52
CA TYR A 259 -2.84 -16.37 -19.45
C TYR A 259 -2.94 -15.65 -18.10
N TYR A 260 -2.44 -14.41 -18.02
CA TYR A 260 -2.36 -13.67 -16.77
C TYR A 260 -3.74 -13.28 -16.23
N SER A 261 -4.69 -12.88 -17.08
CA SER A 261 -6.07 -12.60 -16.67
C SER A 261 -6.74 -13.81 -16.02
N LYS A 262 -6.52 -15.04 -16.52
CA LYS A 262 -7.08 -16.27 -15.94
C LYS A 262 -6.57 -16.55 -14.53
N LEU A 263 -5.40 -16.04 -14.15
CA LEU A 263 -4.84 -16.24 -12.81
C LEU A 263 -5.65 -15.52 -11.71
N TYR A 264 -6.53 -14.58 -12.07
CA TYR A 264 -7.42 -13.94 -11.10
C TYR A 264 -8.62 -14.81 -10.69
N ALA A 265 -8.91 -15.91 -11.39
CA ALA A 265 -9.98 -16.84 -11.02
C ALA A 265 -9.77 -17.41 -9.60
N HIS A 266 -10.84 -17.69 -8.86
CA HIS A 266 -10.76 -18.08 -7.44
C HIS A 266 -9.99 -19.39 -7.20
N ASP A 267 -10.00 -20.30 -8.16
CA ASP A 267 -9.26 -21.57 -8.14
C ASP A 267 -7.75 -21.39 -8.47
N LYS A 268 -7.35 -20.22 -8.99
CA LYS A 268 -5.96 -19.85 -9.26
C LYS A 268 -5.42 -18.89 -8.21
N PHE A 269 -6.17 -17.83 -7.92
CA PHE A 269 -5.89 -16.90 -6.84
C PHE A 269 -6.53 -17.41 -5.54
N ILE A 270 -5.95 -18.50 -5.01
CA ILE A 270 -6.42 -19.15 -3.78
C ILE A 270 -6.48 -18.15 -2.62
N GLY A 271 -7.62 -18.11 -1.95
CA GLY A 271 -7.88 -17.19 -0.84
C GLY A 271 -8.50 -15.85 -1.25
N SER A 272 -8.78 -15.61 -2.53
CA SER A 272 -9.52 -14.43 -3.01
C SER A 272 -11.05 -14.60 -2.85
N THR A 273 -11.77 -13.47 -2.82
CA THR A 273 -13.25 -13.42 -2.81
C THR A 273 -13.77 -12.39 -3.82
N ASP A 274 -15.06 -12.41 -4.16
CA ASP A 274 -15.70 -11.39 -5.03
C ASP A 274 -15.55 -9.96 -4.50
N THR A 275 -15.39 -9.83 -3.19
CA THR A 275 -15.24 -8.55 -2.48
C THR A 275 -13.78 -8.13 -2.24
N MET A 276 -12.83 -8.86 -2.83
CA MET A 276 -11.42 -8.52 -2.85
C MET A 276 -11.08 -7.77 -4.14
N TYR A 277 -10.47 -6.60 -4.00
CA TYR A 277 -10.07 -5.74 -5.10
C TYR A 277 -8.55 -5.61 -5.18
N ILE A 278 -8.04 -4.97 -6.23
CA ILE A 278 -6.61 -5.01 -6.57
C ILE A 278 -5.97 -3.63 -6.51
N TRP A 279 -4.73 -3.58 -6.07
CA TRP A 279 -3.84 -2.45 -6.23
C TRP A 279 -2.66 -2.88 -7.11
N ASN A 280 -2.51 -2.26 -8.27
CA ASN A 280 -1.36 -2.42 -9.14
C ASN A 280 -0.35 -1.30 -8.84
N ASP A 281 0.78 -1.66 -8.25
CA ASP A 281 1.90 -0.76 -8.03
C ASP A 281 3.09 -1.17 -8.92
N MET A 282 4.15 -0.36 -8.90
CA MET A 282 5.42 -0.67 -9.55
C MET A 282 5.32 -0.93 -11.06
N ASN A 283 4.27 -0.42 -11.71
CA ASN A 283 3.87 -0.79 -13.07
C ASN A 283 4.35 0.14 -14.18
N GLU A 284 5.29 1.04 -13.89
CA GLU A 284 5.95 1.89 -14.88
C GLU A 284 6.61 1.15 -16.05
N PRO A 285 7.36 0.03 -15.91
CA PRO A 285 7.65 -0.80 -14.73
C PRO A 285 8.82 -0.29 -13.89
N SER A 286 8.72 -0.43 -12.56
CA SER A 286 9.83 -0.13 -11.66
C SER A 286 10.85 -1.27 -11.65
N VAL A 287 12.12 -0.93 -11.88
CA VAL A 287 13.27 -1.84 -11.86
C VAL A 287 14.40 -1.19 -11.06
N PHE A 288 14.68 -1.68 -9.85
CA PHE A 288 15.60 -1.02 -8.90
C PHE A 288 17.01 -0.83 -9.41
N ASN A 289 17.51 -1.78 -10.20
CA ASN A 289 18.85 -1.73 -10.80
C ASN A 289 18.83 -1.29 -12.27
N GLY A 290 17.68 -0.87 -12.79
CA GLY A 290 17.54 -0.40 -14.17
C GLY A 290 17.86 1.09 -14.32
N PRO A 291 18.10 1.58 -15.56
CA PRO A 291 18.28 3.00 -15.81
C PRO A 291 17.04 3.78 -15.38
N GLU A 292 17.22 4.89 -14.67
CA GLU A 292 16.09 5.73 -14.18
C GLU A 292 15.06 4.93 -13.34
N VAL A 293 15.49 3.83 -12.72
CA VAL A 293 14.63 2.89 -11.97
C VAL A 293 13.54 2.25 -12.86
N THR A 294 13.83 2.08 -14.15
CA THR A 294 12.94 1.40 -15.10
C THR A 294 13.69 0.50 -16.07
N MET A 295 12.98 -0.10 -17.02
CA MET A 295 13.52 -1.10 -17.95
C MET A 295 14.42 -0.45 -19.01
N PRO A 296 15.53 -1.10 -19.43
CA PRO A 296 16.37 -0.62 -20.50
C PRO A 296 15.59 -0.40 -21.81
N LYS A 297 15.93 0.70 -22.49
CA LYS A 297 15.23 1.15 -23.71
C LYS A 297 15.26 0.15 -24.87
N ASP A 298 16.27 -0.72 -24.90
CA ASP A 298 16.52 -1.74 -25.93
C ASP A 298 15.99 -3.13 -25.54
N CYS A 299 15.25 -3.27 -24.43
CA CYS A 299 14.46 -4.47 -24.18
C CYS A 299 13.39 -4.64 -25.27
N VAL A 300 13.11 -5.86 -25.67
CA VAL A 300 12.23 -6.20 -26.79
C VAL A 300 10.93 -6.81 -26.27
N HIS A 301 9.83 -6.24 -26.73
CA HIS A 301 8.46 -6.69 -26.51
C HIS A 301 7.90 -7.41 -27.73
N TYR A 302 6.72 -7.98 -27.55
CA TYR A 302 5.90 -8.63 -28.55
C TYR A 302 5.78 -7.79 -29.83
N GLY A 303 5.93 -8.45 -30.98
CA GLY A 303 5.97 -7.79 -32.28
C GLY A 303 7.32 -7.14 -32.62
N GLY A 304 8.35 -7.31 -31.80
CA GLY A 304 9.70 -6.77 -32.04
C GLY A 304 9.86 -5.31 -31.65
N TRP A 305 8.92 -4.74 -30.88
CA TRP A 305 8.99 -3.36 -30.42
C TRP A 305 9.99 -3.22 -29.27
N GLU A 306 10.93 -2.28 -29.39
CA GLU A 306 11.77 -1.92 -28.25
C GLU A 306 10.96 -1.20 -27.16
N HIS A 307 11.38 -1.33 -25.89
CA HIS A 307 10.76 -0.71 -24.73
C HIS A 307 10.59 0.80 -24.87
N ARG A 308 11.53 1.49 -25.55
CA ARG A 308 11.43 2.92 -25.83
C ARG A 308 10.14 3.34 -26.56
N HIS A 309 9.54 2.44 -27.35
CA HIS A 309 8.31 2.72 -28.11
C HIS A 309 7.06 2.57 -27.25
N VAL A 310 7.12 1.75 -26.21
CA VAL A 310 5.94 1.28 -25.46
C VAL A 310 5.99 1.57 -23.96
N HIS A 311 7.07 2.18 -23.46
CA HIS A 311 7.32 2.47 -22.05
C HIS A 311 6.09 3.07 -21.34
N ASN A 312 5.57 4.20 -21.80
CA ASN A 312 4.47 4.90 -21.12
C ASN A 312 3.13 4.14 -21.13
N ILE A 313 2.91 3.21 -22.06
CA ILE A 313 1.67 2.43 -22.13
C ILE A 313 1.78 1.07 -21.42
N HIS A 314 2.96 0.71 -20.91
CA HIS A 314 3.18 -0.53 -20.15
C HIS A 314 2.22 -0.64 -18.94
N GLY A 315 2.16 0.40 -18.09
CA GLY A 315 1.28 0.43 -16.92
C GLY A 315 -0.22 0.34 -17.27
N TYR A 316 -0.61 0.86 -18.44
CA TYR A 316 -1.97 0.72 -18.96
C TYR A 316 -2.30 -0.74 -19.29
N TYR A 317 -1.43 -1.46 -19.99
CA TYR A 317 -1.68 -2.88 -20.34
C TYR A 317 -1.70 -3.77 -19.10
N TYR A 318 -0.85 -3.49 -18.11
CA TYR A 318 -0.90 -4.19 -16.82
C TYR A 318 -2.26 -4.01 -16.13
N THR A 319 -2.68 -2.76 -15.96
CA THR A 319 -3.98 -2.41 -15.36
C THR A 319 -5.16 -2.99 -16.13
N LYS A 320 -5.13 -2.93 -17.47
CA LYS A 320 -6.17 -3.50 -18.32
C LYS A 320 -6.25 -5.02 -18.16
N THR A 321 -5.12 -5.72 -18.11
CA THR A 321 -5.08 -7.18 -17.94
C THR A 321 -5.66 -7.60 -16.58
N THR A 322 -5.35 -6.85 -15.51
CA THR A 322 -5.99 -6.99 -14.20
C THR A 322 -7.50 -6.79 -14.30
N PHE A 323 -7.95 -5.73 -14.98
CA PHE A 323 -9.38 -5.44 -15.18
C PHE A 323 -10.10 -6.59 -15.88
N ASP A 324 -9.53 -7.09 -16.98
CA ASP A 324 -10.09 -8.21 -17.74
C ASP A 324 -10.17 -9.47 -16.86
N GLY A 325 -9.14 -9.75 -16.05
CA GLY A 325 -9.12 -10.88 -15.13
C GLY A 325 -10.18 -10.78 -14.02
N LEU A 326 -10.37 -9.61 -13.43
CA LEU A 326 -11.41 -9.38 -12.42
C LEU A 326 -12.82 -9.48 -13.02
N LEU A 327 -13.01 -9.02 -14.25
CA LEU A 327 -14.28 -9.16 -14.96
C LEU A 327 -14.56 -10.63 -15.33
N GLN A 328 -13.54 -11.39 -15.74
CA GLN A 328 -13.68 -12.84 -15.97
C GLN A 328 -14.01 -13.59 -14.68
N ARG A 329 -13.39 -13.20 -13.55
CA ARG A 329 -13.65 -13.77 -12.23
C ARG A 329 -15.11 -13.56 -11.79
N THR A 330 -15.66 -12.35 -12.01
CA THR A 330 -17.02 -12.00 -11.59
C THR A 330 -17.73 -11.16 -12.68
N PRO A 331 -18.32 -11.78 -13.74
CA PRO A 331 -18.78 -11.11 -14.99
C PRO A 331 -19.84 -10.01 -14.90
N ASN A 332 -20.45 -9.79 -13.74
CA ASN A 332 -21.42 -8.71 -13.53
C ASN A 332 -20.97 -7.69 -12.45
N THR A 333 -19.79 -7.82 -11.87
CA THR A 333 -19.32 -6.91 -10.81
C THR A 333 -18.32 -5.92 -11.38
N ARG A 334 -18.50 -4.63 -11.07
CA ARG A 334 -17.57 -3.56 -11.45
C ARG A 334 -16.24 -3.75 -10.69
N PRO A 335 -15.09 -3.87 -11.38
CA PRO A 335 -13.80 -3.93 -10.71
C PRO A 335 -13.46 -2.62 -10.00
N PHE A 336 -12.72 -2.72 -8.90
CA PHE A 336 -11.93 -1.62 -8.37
C PHE A 336 -10.45 -1.99 -8.49
N ILE A 337 -9.71 -1.13 -9.17
CA ILE A 337 -8.26 -1.24 -9.30
C ILE A 337 -7.67 0.13 -8.96
N LEU A 338 -6.61 0.17 -8.17
CA LEU A 338 -5.78 1.35 -8.01
C LEU A 338 -4.50 1.14 -8.82
N THR A 339 -4.08 2.11 -9.64
CA THR A 339 -2.83 2.03 -10.43
C THR A 339 -1.89 3.21 -10.16
N ARG A 340 -0.57 2.96 -10.20
CA ARG A 340 0.44 4.03 -10.11
C ARG A 340 0.77 4.63 -11.47
N SER A 341 1.21 3.78 -12.39
CA SER A 341 1.48 4.15 -13.78
C SER A 341 0.20 4.08 -14.62
N PHE A 342 0.07 4.97 -15.59
CA PHE A 342 -1.11 5.10 -16.42
C PHE A 342 -0.77 5.80 -17.74
N PHE A 343 -1.72 5.71 -18.69
CA PHE A 343 -1.67 6.41 -19.96
C PHE A 343 -3.06 6.92 -20.33
N SER A 344 -3.18 7.67 -21.44
CA SER A 344 -4.48 8.03 -22.00
C SER A 344 -5.34 6.79 -22.22
N GLY A 345 -6.51 6.74 -21.58
CA GLY A 345 -7.41 5.59 -21.61
C GLY A 345 -7.46 4.77 -20.31
N SER A 346 -6.53 4.97 -19.38
CA SER A 346 -6.53 4.28 -18.07
C SER A 346 -7.77 4.57 -17.21
N GLN A 347 -8.46 5.69 -17.43
CA GLN A 347 -9.68 6.05 -16.71
C GLN A 347 -10.82 5.03 -16.88
N ARG A 348 -10.74 4.14 -17.89
CA ARG A 348 -11.70 3.07 -18.11
C ARG A 348 -11.59 1.91 -17.11
N HIS A 349 -10.45 1.77 -16.42
CA HIS A 349 -10.10 0.54 -15.73
C HIS A 349 -9.77 0.71 -14.24
N ALA A 350 -9.35 1.90 -13.81
CA ALA A 350 -8.80 2.07 -12.46
C ALA A 350 -9.05 3.46 -11.88
N ALA A 351 -8.79 3.60 -10.58
CA ALA A 351 -8.41 4.84 -9.91
C ALA A 351 -6.89 5.03 -9.98
N VAL A 352 -6.43 6.26 -9.77
CA VAL A 352 -5.00 6.61 -9.70
C VAL A 352 -4.70 7.39 -8.43
N TRP A 353 -3.46 7.30 -7.94
CA TRP A 353 -2.96 8.20 -6.92
C TRP A 353 -1.62 8.82 -7.33
N THR A 354 -1.24 9.92 -6.70
CA THR A 354 -0.05 10.71 -7.05
C THR A 354 1.30 10.07 -6.65
N GLY A 355 1.33 8.78 -6.34
CA GLY A 355 2.54 8.08 -5.89
C GLY A 355 2.99 8.46 -4.48
N ASP A 356 4.27 8.23 -4.21
CA ASP A 356 4.90 8.31 -2.90
C ASP A 356 5.19 9.77 -2.51
N ASN A 357 4.19 10.46 -1.95
CA ASN A 357 4.32 11.83 -1.43
C ASN A 357 4.95 11.87 -0.02
N ALA A 358 5.32 13.05 0.47
CA ALA A 358 5.90 13.24 1.80
C ALA A 358 4.87 13.80 2.80
N ALA A 359 5.03 13.49 4.08
CA ALA A 359 4.26 14.05 5.17
C ALA A 359 4.64 15.52 5.47
N ASP A 360 4.37 16.40 4.51
CA ASP A 360 4.72 17.82 4.52
C ASP A 360 3.55 18.69 3.99
N TRP A 361 3.47 19.94 4.46
CA TRP A 361 2.43 20.89 4.07
C TRP A 361 2.44 21.22 2.57
N SER A 362 3.62 21.30 1.93
CA SER A 362 3.73 21.52 0.49
C SER A 362 3.15 20.35 -0.32
N HIS A 363 3.29 19.11 0.18
CA HIS A 363 2.72 17.91 -0.44
C HIS A 363 1.21 17.81 -0.23
N LEU A 364 0.68 18.30 0.90
CA LEU A 364 -0.75 18.51 1.05
C LEU A 364 -1.25 19.54 0.03
N ALA A 365 -0.60 20.69 -0.08
CA ALA A 365 -0.98 21.75 -1.02
C ALA A 365 -0.96 21.27 -2.48
N ILE A 366 0.12 20.62 -2.93
CA ILE A 366 0.29 20.19 -4.33
C ILE A 366 -0.68 19.07 -4.75
N SER A 367 -1.28 18.35 -3.80
CA SER A 367 -2.25 17.29 -4.10
C SER A 367 -3.46 17.80 -4.90
N PHE A 368 -3.84 19.07 -4.71
CA PHE A 368 -4.96 19.71 -5.40
C PHE A 368 -4.64 19.98 -6.89
N PRO A 369 -3.60 20.75 -7.26
CA PRO A 369 -3.23 20.95 -8.66
C PRO A 369 -2.94 19.65 -9.39
N MET A 370 -2.33 18.65 -8.74
CA MET A 370 -2.10 17.33 -9.35
C MET A 370 -3.41 16.59 -9.66
N CYS A 371 -4.37 16.57 -8.73
CA CYS A 371 -5.66 15.92 -9.00
C CYS A 371 -6.49 16.71 -10.03
N LEU A 372 -6.38 18.04 -10.05
CA LEU A 372 -7.07 18.88 -11.04
C LEU A 372 -6.53 18.65 -12.45
N SER A 373 -5.20 18.56 -12.61
CA SER A 373 -4.58 18.28 -13.92
C SER A 373 -5.00 16.91 -14.45
N MET A 374 -5.09 15.90 -13.57
CA MET A 374 -5.61 14.57 -13.92
C MET A 374 -7.08 14.61 -14.32
N ALA A 375 -7.90 15.36 -13.57
CA ALA A 375 -9.33 15.45 -13.83
C ALA A 375 -9.63 16.10 -15.20
N VAL A 376 -8.96 17.20 -15.55
CA VAL A 376 -9.13 17.84 -16.87
C VAL A 376 -8.51 17.03 -18.02
N SER A 377 -7.55 16.15 -17.71
CA SER A 377 -6.99 15.18 -18.67
C SER A 377 -7.89 13.94 -18.87
N GLY A 378 -9.09 13.93 -18.28
CA GLY A 378 -10.07 12.85 -18.44
C GLY A 378 -9.91 11.70 -17.45
N PHE A 379 -9.02 11.79 -16.46
CA PHE A 379 -8.85 10.76 -15.43
C PHE A 379 -9.22 11.31 -14.04
N SER A 380 -10.52 11.52 -13.83
CA SER A 380 -11.06 12.16 -12.62
C SER A 380 -10.95 11.34 -11.34
N PHE A 381 -10.74 10.02 -11.39
CA PHE A 381 -10.64 9.20 -10.18
C PHE A 381 -9.23 9.25 -9.56
N CYS A 382 -8.80 10.44 -9.14
CA CYS A 382 -7.47 10.73 -8.63
C CYS A 382 -7.48 11.11 -7.14
N GLY A 383 -6.37 10.86 -6.45
CA GLY A 383 -6.16 11.25 -5.05
C GLY A 383 -4.70 11.23 -4.64
N ALA A 384 -4.41 11.61 -3.40
CA ALA A 384 -3.08 11.56 -2.80
C ALA A 384 -3.14 10.89 -1.43
N ASP A 385 -2.03 10.32 -0.98
CA ASP A 385 -1.98 9.62 0.30
C ASP A 385 -2.13 10.58 1.47
N ILE A 386 -3.20 10.40 2.24
CA ILE A 386 -3.53 11.25 3.39
C ILE A 386 -2.47 11.08 4.47
N GLY A 387 -1.92 12.21 4.91
CA GLY A 387 -0.83 12.30 5.89
C GLY A 387 0.56 12.04 5.32
N GLY A 388 0.69 11.82 4.01
CA GLY A 388 1.98 11.66 3.31
C GLY A 388 2.62 10.29 3.47
N PHE A 389 3.04 9.66 2.38
CA PHE A 389 3.65 8.33 2.39
C PHE A 389 4.95 8.29 3.20
N PHE A 390 5.92 9.15 2.86
CA PHE A 390 7.18 9.28 3.59
C PHE A 390 7.05 10.16 4.84
N HIS A 391 7.90 9.89 5.83
CA HIS A 391 7.98 10.61 7.11
C HIS A 391 6.70 10.49 7.97
N SER A 392 6.68 11.19 9.11
CA SER A 392 5.53 11.18 10.03
C SER A 392 4.96 12.59 10.13
N PRO A 393 3.67 12.81 9.78
CA PRO A 393 3.06 14.12 9.91
C PRO A 393 2.91 14.49 11.39
N ASP A 394 2.98 15.78 11.70
CA ASP A 394 2.45 16.25 12.97
C ASP A 394 0.92 16.13 13.02
N THR A 395 0.37 16.30 14.22
CA THR A 395 -1.06 16.13 14.46
C THR A 395 -1.91 17.16 13.72
N GLU A 396 -1.42 18.39 13.53
CA GLU A 396 -2.14 19.44 12.79
C GLU A 396 -2.26 19.08 11.31
N LEU A 397 -1.12 18.75 10.69
CA LEU A 397 -1.03 18.34 9.30
C LEU A 397 -1.90 17.12 9.02
N LEU A 398 -1.87 16.10 9.88
CA LEU A 398 -2.70 14.90 9.70
C LEU A 398 -4.19 15.25 9.66
N GLN A 399 -4.67 16.07 10.60
CA GLN A 399 -6.07 16.48 10.65
C GLN A 399 -6.46 17.30 9.41
N ARG A 400 -5.62 18.27 9.01
CA ARG A 400 -5.85 19.06 7.80
C ARG A 400 -5.87 18.21 6.54
N TRP A 401 -5.04 17.17 6.48
CA TRP A 401 -5.04 16.26 5.34
C TRP A 401 -6.32 15.42 5.26
N TYR A 402 -6.86 14.95 6.39
CA TYR A 402 -8.16 14.27 6.40
C TYR A 402 -9.29 15.20 5.91
N GLN A 403 -9.27 16.47 6.31
CA GLN A 403 -10.23 17.49 5.88
C GLN A 403 -10.12 17.78 4.38
N ALA A 404 -8.91 17.99 3.87
CA ALA A 404 -8.66 18.29 2.47
C ALA A 404 -8.96 17.08 1.57
N GLY A 405 -8.48 15.90 1.93
CA GLY A 405 -8.68 14.67 1.18
C GLY A 405 -10.14 14.24 1.07
N ALA A 406 -11.00 14.64 2.02
CA ALA A 406 -12.45 14.38 1.95
C ALA A 406 -13.08 14.94 0.66
N TRP A 407 -12.43 15.94 0.05
CA TRP A 407 -12.85 16.60 -1.17
C TRP A 407 -12.06 16.19 -2.43
N LEU A 408 -11.23 15.15 -2.35
CA LEU A 408 -10.58 14.54 -3.51
C LEU A 408 -11.30 13.24 -3.94
N PRO A 409 -11.40 12.93 -5.25
CA PRO A 409 -12.15 11.79 -5.75
C PRO A 409 -11.73 10.44 -5.13
N PHE A 410 -10.42 10.15 -5.08
CA PHE A 410 -9.86 8.99 -4.37
C PHE A 410 -9.32 9.40 -2.99
N TYR A 411 -9.77 8.71 -1.93
CA TYR A 411 -9.56 9.13 -0.53
C TYR A 411 -8.97 7.98 0.29
N ARG A 412 -7.63 7.89 0.36
CA ARG A 412 -6.87 6.82 1.04
C ARG A 412 -5.83 7.40 1.99
N ALA A 413 -5.77 6.88 3.22
CA ALA A 413 -4.62 7.06 4.10
C ALA A 413 -3.65 5.89 3.90
N HIS A 414 -2.39 6.20 3.61
CA HIS A 414 -1.34 5.21 3.38
C HIS A 414 0.01 5.76 3.85
N ALA A 415 0.94 4.88 4.24
CA ALA A 415 2.17 5.24 4.94
C ALA A 415 3.32 4.27 4.59
N HIS A 416 4.55 4.79 4.55
CA HIS A 416 5.76 4.01 4.35
C HIS A 416 6.06 3.07 5.53
N LEU A 417 6.80 1.99 5.26
CA LEU A 417 7.15 0.93 6.22
C LEU A 417 7.78 1.45 7.52
N ASP A 418 8.65 2.46 7.42
CA ASP A 418 9.41 2.99 8.55
C ASP A 418 8.65 4.03 9.40
N THR A 419 7.40 4.31 9.05
CA THR A 419 6.59 5.32 9.75
C THR A 419 5.95 4.76 11.03
N LYS A 420 5.61 5.65 11.96
CA LYS A 420 4.77 5.28 13.10
C LYS A 420 3.36 4.95 12.62
N ARG A 421 2.70 4.02 13.31
CA ARG A 421 1.26 3.76 13.12
C ARG A 421 0.47 5.04 13.35
N ARG A 422 -0.49 5.31 12.47
CA ARG A 422 -1.27 6.55 12.45
C ARG A 422 -2.71 6.36 12.01
N GLU A 423 -3.27 5.20 12.33
CA GLU A 423 -4.73 5.03 12.28
C GLU A 423 -5.40 6.07 13.20
N PRO A 424 -6.50 6.72 12.76
CA PRO A 424 -7.07 7.86 13.49
C PRO A 424 -7.40 7.61 14.96
N TYR A 425 -7.74 6.37 15.32
CA TYR A 425 -8.10 5.98 16.68
C TYR A 425 -6.91 5.90 17.66
N LEU A 426 -5.67 6.10 17.17
CA LEU A 426 -4.46 6.15 18.01
C LEU A 426 -4.22 7.51 18.65
N PHE A 427 -4.95 8.55 18.21
CA PHE A 427 -4.79 9.92 18.69
C PHE A 427 -5.79 10.27 19.79
N ASP A 428 -5.65 11.44 20.40
CA ASP A 428 -6.57 11.93 21.42
C ASP A 428 -8.00 12.17 20.88
N GLN A 429 -8.94 12.41 21.81
CA GLN A 429 -10.37 12.50 21.48
C GLN A 429 -10.70 13.69 20.56
N ASP A 430 -9.97 14.79 20.66
CA ASP A 430 -10.21 16.00 19.86
C ASP A 430 -9.78 15.76 18.41
N VAL A 431 -8.59 15.18 18.21
CA VAL A 431 -8.10 14.77 16.90
C VAL A 431 -9.02 13.72 16.27
N GLN A 432 -9.42 12.72 17.04
CA GLN A 432 -10.38 11.71 16.60
C GLN A 432 -11.70 12.35 16.16
N THR A 433 -12.19 13.36 16.88
CA THR A 433 -13.46 14.02 16.58
C THR A 433 -13.39 14.82 15.29
N ARG A 434 -12.32 15.57 15.05
CA ARG A 434 -12.14 16.32 13.81
C ARG A 434 -11.97 15.42 12.60
N ILE A 435 -11.17 14.35 12.72
CA ILE A 435 -11.05 13.35 11.65
C ILE A 435 -12.39 12.66 11.40
N ARG A 436 -13.12 12.28 12.46
CA ARG A 436 -14.46 11.68 12.35
C ARG A 436 -15.45 12.62 11.66
N ASN A 437 -15.38 13.93 11.89
CA ASN A 437 -16.22 14.92 11.23
C ASN A 437 -15.89 15.01 9.73
N ALA A 438 -14.61 15.03 9.35
CA ALA A 438 -14.20 14.99 7.94
C ALA A 438 -14.68 13.70 7.24
N LEU A 439 -14.55 12.54 7.89
CA LEU A 439 -15.07 11.26 7.38
C LEU A 439 -16.60 11.29 7.21
N ARG A 440 -17.34 11.79 8.21
CA ARG A 440 -18.80 11.93 8.13
C ARG A 440 -19.22 12.90 7.03
N LEU A 441 -18.48 13.98 6.84
CA LEU A 441 -18.71 14.95 5.77
C LEU A 441 -18.57 14.28 4.40
N ARG A 442 -17.50 13.51 4.17
CA ARG A 442 -17.34 12.70 2.94
C ARG A 442 -18.49 11.71 2.76
N TYR A 443 -18.84 10.95 3.79
CA TYR A 443 -19.90 9.95 3.72
C TYR A 443 -21.27 10.57 3.40
N ALA A 444 -21.60 11.71 4.01
CA ALA A 444 -22.85 12.41 3.75
C ALA A 444 -22.99 12.87 2.28
N HIS A 445 -21.88 13.18 1.62
CA HIS A 445 -21.82 13.64 0.23
C HIS A 445 -21.62 12.51 -0.78
N LEU A 446 -21.59 11.24 -0.38
CA LEU A 446 -21.48 10.12 -1.32
C LEU A 446 -22.50 10.17 -2.48
N PRO A 447 -23.76 10.60 -2.29
CA PRO A 447 -24.69 10.78 -3.41
C PRO A 447 -24.21 11.77 -4.48
N VAL A 448 -23.58 12.87 -4.06
CA VAL A 448 -23.00 13.86 -4.99
C VAL A 448 -21.84 13.24 -5.75
N TRP A 449 -20.90 12.61 -5.04
CA TRP A 449 -19.76 11.93 -5.67
C TRP A 449 -20.22 10.89 -6.68
N TYR A 450 -21.18 10.05 -6.30
CA TYR A 450 -21.68 8.97 -7.14
C TYR A 450 -22.40 9.50 -8.39
N THR A 451 -23.20 10.56 -8.24
CA THR A 451 -23.86 11.24 -9.36
C THR A 451 -22.84 11.83 -10.33
N LEU A 452 -21.81 12.50 -9.83
CA LEU A 452 -20.77 13.08 -10.68
C LEU A 452 -19.93 12.02 -11.39
N PHE A 453 -19.65 10.88 -10.74
CA PHE A 453 -18.96 9.77 -11.40
C PHE A 453 -19.81 9.10 -12.48
N TRP A 454 -21.13 8.99 -12.27
CA TRP A 454 -22.05 8.57 -13.31
C TRP A 454 -22.02 9.54 -14.50
N GLU A 455 -22.20 10.83 -14.24
CA GLU A 455 -22.19 11.87 -15.28
C GLU A 455 -20.84 11.90 -16.02
N HIS A 456 -19.71 11.83 -15.31
CA HIS A 456 -18.38 11.69 -15.90
C HIS A 456 -18.29 10.49 -16.85
N SER A 457 -18.88 9.33 -16.49
CA SER A 457 -18.89 8.15 -17.35
C SER A 457 -19.71 8.32 -18.64
N LYS A 458 -20.58 9.33 -18.71
CA LYS A 458 -21.44 9.64 -19.87
C LYS A 458 -20.91 10.79 -20.72
N THR A 459 -20.39 11.83 -20.07
CA THR A 459 -20.05 13.10 -20.74
C THR A 459 -18.56 13.41 -20.73
N ALA A 460 -17.76 12.64 -19.96
CA ALA A 460 -16.35 12.91 -19.66
C ALA A 460 -16.10 14.22 -18.89
N GLU A 461 -17.14 14.92 -18.42
CA GLU A 461 -16.95 16.12 -17.60
C GLU A 461 -16.17 15.78 -16.31
N PRO A 462 -15.18 16.59 -15.90
CA PRO A 462 -14.40 16.31 -14.70
C PRO A 462 -15.26 16.32 -13.43
N VAL A 463 -15.03 15.34 -12.54
CA VAL A 463 -15.72 15.22 -11.24
C VAL A 463 -15.32 16.36 -10.31
N ILE A 464 -14.02 16.65 -10.24
CA ILE A 464 -13.50 17.90 -9.67
C ILE A 464 -13.03 18.81 -10.80
N ARG A 465 -13.21 20.12 -10.66
CA ARG A 465 -12.96 21.08 -11.73
C ARG A 465 -12.10 22.23 -11.23
N PRO A 466 -11.08 22.66 -11.98
CA PRO A 466 -10.47 23.95 -11.74
C PRO A 466 -11.50 25.03 -12.08
N LEU A 467 -11.40 26.19 -11.44
CA LEU A 467 -12.41 27.23 -11.62
C LEU A 467 -12.52 27.70 -13.08
N ILE A 468 -11.39 27.75 -13.82
CA ILE A 468 -11.35 28.10 -15.25
C ILE A 468 -12.25 27.20 -16.11
N TYR A 469 -12.43 25.92 -15.75
CA TYR A 469 -13.30 25.02 -16.49
C TYR A 469 -14.77 25.46 -16.41
N GLN A 470 -15.20 25.96 -15.24
CA GLN A 470 -16.59 26.36 -15.01
C GLN A 470 -16.83 27.85 -15.33
N TYR A 471 -15.80 28.68 -15.22
CA TYR A 471 -15.86 30.13 -15.37
C TYR A 471 -14.79 30.64 -16.36
N PRO A 472 -14.80 30.20 -17.62
CA PRO A 472 -13.74 30.53 -18.59
C PRO A 472 -13.67 32.02 -18.94
N SER A 473 -14.75 32.78 -18.72
CA SER A 473 -14.81 34.22 -18.96
C SER A 473 -14.29 35.07 -17.79
N ASP A 474 -14.00 34.46 -16.64
CA ASP A 474 -13.47 35.16 -15.47
C ASP A 474 -11.94 35.14 -15.49
N SER A 475 -11.31 36.26 -15.85
CA SER A 475 -9.84 36.33 -15.95
C SER A 475 -9.12 36.10 -14.62
N ASN A 476 -9.83 36.18 -13.47
CA ASN A 476 -9.22 36.02 -12.15
C ASN A 476 -9.01 34.55 -11.78
N VAL A 477 -9.60 33.59 -12.51
CA VAL A 477 -9.55 32.17 -12.14
C VAL A 477 -8.48 31.37 -12.85
N LEU A 478 -7.72 32.00 -13.77
CA LEU A 478 -6.79 31.31 -14.66
C LEU A 478 -5.70 30.54 -13.90
N ASP A 479 -5.11 31.16 -12.88
CA ASP A 479 -3.99 30.61 -12.10
C ASP A 479 -4.42 30.07 -10.72
N ILE A 480 -5.73 29.86 -10.51
CA ILE A 480 -6.25 29.35 -9.24
C ILE A 480 -6.26 27.82 -9.25
N ASP A 481 -5.34 27.23 -8.49
CA ASP A 481 -5.20 25.78 -8.32
C ASP A 481 -5.27 25.31 -6.84
N TYR A 482 -5.30 26.26 -5.91
CA TYR A 482 -5.36 26.02 -4.47
C TYR A 482 -6.78 25.81 -3.92
N GLN A 483 -7.79 25.93 -4.78
CA GLN A 483 -9.20 25.63 -4.51
C GLN A 483 -9.81 24.93 -5.72
N LEU A 484 -10.86 24.13 -5.49
CA LEU A 484 -11.52 23.36 -6.54
C LEU A 484 -13.04 23.44 -6.44
N LEU A 485 -13.70 23.06 -7.53
CA LEU A 485 -15.12 22.74 -7.53
C LEU A 485 -15.31 21.22 -7.51
N VAL A 486 -16.31 20.74 -6.77
CA VAL A 486 -16.86 19.38 -6.91
C VAL A 486 -18.13 19.50 -7.74
N GLY A 487 -18.09 18.98 -8.97
CA GLY A 487 -19.07 19.30 -10.00
C GLY A 487 -19.15 20.81 -10.23
N SER A 488 -20.36 21.34 -10.43
CA SER A 488 -20.61 22.77 -10.54
C SER A 488 -21.18 23.39 -9.26
N SER A 489 -21.35 22.62 -8.18
CA SER A 489 -22.26 22.99 -7.08
C SER A 489 -21.58 23.19 -5.73
N ILE A 490 -20.33 22.74 -5.55
CA ILE A 490 -19.60 22.86 -4.29
C ILE A 490 -18.21 23.45 -4.57
N LEU A 491 -17.86 24.55 -3.90
CA LEU A 491 -16.52 25.14 -3.90
C LEU A 491 -15.78 24.72 -2.63
N VAL A 492 -14.51 24.34 -2.75
CA VAL A 492 -13.68 23.88 -1.64
C VAL A 492 -12.34 24.61 -1.63
N ARG A 493 -11.98 25.19 -0.47
CA ARG A 493 -10.66 25.76 -0.18
C ARG A 493 -10.06 25.05 1.04
N PRO A 494 -9.23 24.00 0.89
CA PRO A 494 -8.59 23.35 2.03
C PRO A 494 -7.64 24.32 2.76
N VAL A 495 -7.45 24.12 4.06
CA VAL A 495 -6.38 24.77 4.82
C VAL A 495 -5.11 23.95 4.65
N VAL A 496 -4.11 24.51 3.96
CA VAL A 496 -2.88 23.81 3.55
C VAL A 496 -1.62 24.47 4.09
N GLU A 497 -1.76 25.31 5.11
CA GLU A 497 -0.67 26.00 5.80
C GLU A 497 -0.79 25.75 7.32
N SER A 498 0.36 25.56 7.99
CA SER A 498 0.39 25.34 9.44
C SER A 498 -0.01 26.61 10.20
N ARG A 499 -0.78 26.44 11.28
CA ARG A 499 -1.25 27.48 12.20
C ARG A 499 -2.05 28.59 11.50
N ALA A 500 -2.62 28.31 10.34
CA ALA A 500 -3.47 29.26 9.62
C ALA A 500 -4.71 29.61 10.47
N SER A 501 -4.95 30.91 10.63
CA SER A 501 -6.16 31.47 11.26
C SER A 501 -7.14 32.05 10.24
N THR A 502 -6.70 32.25 8.99
CA THR A 502 -7.54 32.63 7.86
C THR A 502 -7.09 31.90 6.59
N VAL A 503 -7.98 31.80 5.61
CA VAL A 503 -7.64 31.44 4.23
C VAL A 503 -8.30 32.41 3.27
N ASN A 504 -7.61 32.75 2.18
CA ASN A 504 -8.21 33.51 1.09
C ASN A 504 -9.00 32.58 0.17
N VAL A 505 -10.28 32.89 -0.02
CA VAL A 505 -11.20 32.17 -0.90
C VAL A 505 -11.63 33.12 -2.01
N TYR A 506 -11.45 32.71 -3.27
CA TYR A 506 -12.07 33.40 -4.40
C TYR A 506 -13.43 32.79 -4.69
N PHE A 507 -14.49 33.59 -4.60
CA PHE A 507 -15.84 33.18 -4.97
C PHE A 507 -16.11 33.58 -6.43
N PRO A 508 -16.25 32.65 -7.38
CA PRO A 508 -16.45 32.96 -8.80
C PRO A 508 -17.93 33.16 -9.16
N GLY A 509 -18.22 33.55 -10.42
CA GLY A 509 -19.57 33.51 -11.01
C GLY A 509 -20.29 34.85 -11.16
N GLY A 510 -19.61 35.99 -10.98
CA GLY A 510 -20.22 37.31 -11.12
C GLY A 510 -20.92 37.79 -9.85
N ALA A 511 -21.33 39.07 -9.85
CA ALA A 511 -21.93 39.73 -8.69
C ALA A 511 -23.33 39.21 -8.29
N GLN A 512 -23.99 38.45 -9.17
CA GLN A 512 -25.29 37.82 -8.90
C GLN A 512 -25.16 36.40 -8.33
N GLN A 513 -24.00 35.76 -8.49
CA GLN A 513 -23.76 34.45 -7.88
C GLN A 513 -23.57 34.60 -6.38
N ILE A 514 -24.31 33.82 -5.61
CA ILE A 514 -24.15 33.70 -4.16
C ILE A 514 -23.59 32.31 -3.85
N TRP A 515 -22.67 32.25 -2.90
CA TRP A 515 -22.12 31.03 -2.31
C TRP A 515 -22.46 30.98 -0.83
N TYR A 516 -22.86 29.82 -0.32
CA TYR A 516 -23.26 29.66 1.08
C TYR A 516 -22.30 28.71 1.78
N ASP A 517 -21.76 29.15 2.90
CA ASP A 517 -20.98 28.27 3.78
C ASP A 517 -21.83 27.11 4.26
N ILE A 518 -21.31 25.88 4.15
CA ILE A 518 -22.09 24.67 4.43
C ILE A 518 -22.33 24.44 5.94
N GLU A 519 -21.64 25.17 6.81
CA GLU A 519 -21.75 25.02 8.27
C GLU A 519 -22.78 25.99 8.87
N ASP A 520 -22.80 27.25 8.44
CA ASP A 520 -23.61 28.32 9.03
C ASP A 520 -24.51 29.10 8.05
N TRP A 521 -24.53 28.67 6.78
CA TRP A 521 -25.30 29.27 5.70
C TRP A 521 -24.99 30.75 5.44
N ARG A 522 -23.82 31.23 5.88
CA ARG A 522 -23.40 32.61 5.60
C ARG A 522 -23.22 32.80 4.09
N PRO A 523 -23.81 33.85 3.49
CA PRO A 523 -23.67 34.13 2.08
C PRO A 523 -22.36 34.87 1.76
N TYR A 524 -21.80 34.56 0.60
CA TYR A 524 -20.63 35.19 -0.01
C TYR A 524 -20.96 35.53 -1.47
N ILE A 525 -20.71 36.78 -1.86
CA ILE A 525 -20.99 37.28 -3.22
C ILE A 525 -19.84 36.90 -4.15
N GLY A 526 -20.16 36.46 -5.36
CA GLY A 526 -19.20 36.11 -6.40
C GLY A 526 -18.37 37.28 -6.95
N SER A 527 -17.38 36.91 -7.76
CA SER A 527 -16.29 37.74 -8.28
C SER A 527 -15.53 38.53 -7.22
N ARG A 528 -15.30 37.90 -6.04
CA ARG A 528 -14.60 38.52 -4.91
C ARG A 528 -13.69 37.52 -4.19
N SER A 529 -12.53 38.01 -3.77
CA SER A 529 -11.69 37.33 -2.78
C SER A 529 -12.08 37.76 -1.38
N VAL A 530 -12.24 36.80 -0.47
CA VAL A 530 -12.55 37.06 0.94
C VAL A 530 -11.58 36.30 1.82
N SER A 531 -11.04 36.99 2.84
CA SER A 531 -10.27 36.36 3.91
C SER A 531 -11.24 35.72 4.91
N VAL A 532 -11.36 34.40 4.85
CA VAL A 532 -12.28 33.63 5.69
C VAL A 532 -11.55 33.15 6.94
N PRO A 533 -12.06 33.42 8.16
CA PRO A 533 -11.48 32.88 9.38
C PRO A 533 -11.63 31.36 9.44
N VAL A 534 -10.55 30.68 9.85
CA VAL A 534 -10.54 29.22 10.01
C VAL A 534 -10.04 28.85 11.41
N THR A 535 -10.66 27.82 11.96
CA THR A 535 -10.16 27.09 13.14
C THR A 535 -9.77 25.68 12.72
N MET A 536 -9.28 24.88 13.66
CA MET A 536 -8.97 23.47 13.40
C MET A 536 -10.22 22.61 13.09
N ASP A 537 -11.41 23.10 13.46
CA ASP A 537 -12.69 22.43 13.18
C ASP A 537 -13.29 22.84 11.82
N LYS A 538 -12.95 24.03 11.32
CA LYS A 538 -13.48 24.60 10.07
C LYS A 538 -12.94 23.85 8.85
N VAL A 539 -13.85 23.38 7.99
CA VAL A 539 -13.53 22.88 6.64
C VAL A 539 -14.15 23.85 5.62
N PRO A 540 -13.36 24.73 4.98
CA PRO A 540 -13.91 25.74 4.06
C PRO A 540 -14.48 25.10 2.80
N ALA A 541 -15.80 24.93 2.78
CA ALA A 541 -16.58 24.43 1.66
C ALA A 541 -17.89 25.22 1.57
N TYR A 542 -18.34 25.46 0.35
CA TYR A 542 -19.45 26.35 0.06
C TYR A 542 -20.36 25.75 -1.00
N TYR A 543 -21.67 25.78 -0.78
CA TYR A 543 -22.64 25.44 -1.81
C TYR A 543 -22.95 26.64 -2.68
N ARG A 544 -23.03 26.41 -3.99
CA ARG A 544 -23.42 27.42 -4.96
C ARG A 544 -24.92 27.65 -4.89
N GLY A 545 -25.36 28.90 -4.72
CA GLY A 545 -26.75 29.29 -4.93
C GLY A 545 -27.23 28.89 -6.33
N GLY A 546 -28.45 28.37 -6.43
CA GLY A 546 -28.99 27.75 -7.64
C GLY A 546 -28.82 26.22 -7.67
N SER A 547 -28.34 25.59 -6.60
CA SER A 547 -28.01 24.15 -6.58
C SER A 547 -28.88 23.35 -5.60
N ILE A 548 -29.23 22.11 -5.96
CA ILE A 548 -29.85 21.14 -5.05
C ILE A 548 -28.84 20.02 -4.77
N ILE A 549 -28.45 19.87 -3.50
CA ILE A 549 -27.41 18.91 -3.06
C ILE A 549 -28.06 17.71 -2.36
N PRO A 550 -28.05 16.50 -2.95
CA PRO A 550 -28.52 15.30 -2.28
C PRO A 550 -27.48 14.77 -1.29
N ARG A 551 -27.91 14.44 -0.07
CA ARG A 551 -27.06 13.89 1.00
C ARG A 551 -27.72 12.71 1.69
N LYS A 552 -26.90 11.82 2.26
CA LYS A 552 -27.35 10.81 3.24
C LYS A 552 -26.78 11.15 4.60
N ASP A 553 -27.57 11.81 5.44
CA ASP A 553 -27.07 12.39 6.71
C ASP A 553 -27.01 11.39 7.87
N ARG A 554 -27.47 10.15 7.67
CA ARG A 554 -27.40 9.09 8.66
C ARG A 554 -26.00 8.46 8.65
N PRO A 555 -25.18 8.63 9.70
CA PRO A 555 -23.84 8.07 9.70
C PRO A 555 -23.87 6.55 9.82
N ARG A 556 -23.21 5.86 8.89
CA ARG A 556 -22.96 4.41 8.91
C ARG A 556 -21.47 4.12 8.92
N ARG A 557 -21.11 2.86 9.18
CA ARG A 557 -19.71 2.41 9.27
C ARG A 557 -19.06 2.07 7.92
N ALA A 558 -19.87 1.96 6.86
CA ALA A 558 -19.45 1.63 5.49
C ALA A 558 -20.51 2.13 4.51
N ALA A 559 -20.10 2.48 3.28
CA ALA A 559 -20.99 3.00 2.24
C ALA A 559 -22.08 2.00 1.81
N SER A 560 -21.73 0.70 1.77
CA SER A 560 -22.68 -0.39 1.49
C SER A 560 -23.87 -0.44 2.45
N LEU A 561 -23.68 0.04 3.68
CA LEU A 561 -24.74 0.10 4.70
C LEU A 561 -25.59 1.38 4.61
N MET A 562 -25.26 2.28 3.67
CA MET A 562 -26.02 3.50 3.37
C MET A 562 -26.89 3.35 2.12
N LEU A 563 -26.80 2.24 1.37
CA LEU A 563 -27.54 2.07 0.11
C LEU A 563 -29.04 2.30 0.30
N ASP A 564 -29.64 1.72 1.34
CA ASP A 564 -31.08 1.91 1.63
C ASP A 564 -31.40 3.11 2.54
N ASP A 565 -30.40 3.90 2.94
CA ASP A 565 -30.66 5.08 3.80
C ASP A 565 -31.37 6.20 3.00
N PRO A 566 -32.25 6.97 3.65
CA PRO A 566 -32.95 8.07 3.00
C PRO A 566 -32.04 9.26 2.67
N TYR A 567 -32.56 10.10 1.79
CA TYR A 567 -31.94 11.34 1.37
C TYR A 567 -32.45 12.56 2.17
N THR A 568 -31.53 13.49 2.41
CA THR A 568 -31.83 14.91 2.65
C THR A 568 -31.50 15.68 1.38
N LEU A 569 -32.41 16.53 0.90
CA LEU A 569 -32.13 17.49 -0.18
C LEU A 569 -31.85 18.87 0.41
N TYR A 570 -30.67 19.42 0.13
CA TYR A 570 -30.33 20.81 0.44
C TYR A 570 -30.60 21.67 -0.79
N VAL A 571 -31.69 22.43 -0.77
CA VAL A 571 -32.11 23.34 -1.84
C VAL A 571 -31.49 24.71 -1.55
N VAL A 572 -30.43 25.06 -2.27
CA VAL A 572 -29.64 26.27 -2.04
C VAL A 572 -30.03 27.31 -3.07
N LEU A 573 -30.83 28.30 -2.64
CA LEU A 573 -31.45 29.25 -3.56
C LEU A 573 -30.43 30.27 -4.10
N ASP A 574 -30.56 30.61 -5.38
CA ASP A 574 -29.88 31.76 -6.01
C ASP A 574 -30.61 33.08 -5.73
N ALA A 575 -30.15 34.16 -6.36
CA ALA A 575 -30.77 35.48 -6.25
C ALA A 575 -32.19 35.54 -6.84
N GLU A 576 -32.52 34.61 -7.76
CA GLU A 576 -33.84 34.44 -8.38
C GLU A 576 -34.72 33.43 -7.64
N ASN A 577 -34.37 33.04 -6.41
CA ASN A 577 -35.08 32.04 -5.61
C ASN A 577 -35.30 30.70 -6.32
N SER A 578 -34.35 30.31 -7.16
CA SER A 578 -34.37 29.09 -7.93
C SER A 578 -33.24 28.15 -7.53
N ALA A 579 -33.40 26.86 -7.80
CA ALA A 579 -32.33 25.88 -7.68
C ALA A 579 -32.57 24.65 -8.55
N SER A 580 -31.51 23.96 -8.95
CA SER A 580 -31.61 22.68 -9.65
C SER A 580 -30.49 21.72 -9.26
N GLY A 581 -30.73 20.42 -9.41
CA GLY A 581 -29.73 19.40 -9.16
C GLY A 581 -30.17 18.04 -9.66
N THR A 582 -29.24 17.09 -9.64
CA THR A 582 -29.47 15.72 -10.08
C THR A 582 -29.07 14.73 -9.01
N LEU A 583 -29.63 13.53 -9.10
CA LEU A 583 -29.25 12.37 -8.29
C LEU A 583 -29.26 11.13 -9.16
N TYR A 584 -28.14 10.41 -9.18
CA TYR A 584 -28.04 9.06 -9.71
C TYR A 584 -27.89 8.05 -8.55
N THR A 585 -28.60 6.92 -8.63
CA THR A 585 -28.44 5.79 -7.71
C THR A 585 -28.69 4.46 -8.44
N ASP A 586 -27.91 3.45 -8.11
CA ASP A 586 -28.04 2.05 -8.54
C ASP A 586 -27.58 1.14 -7.38
N ASP A 587 -27.41 -0.16 -7.61
CA ASP A 587 -26.99 -1.10 -6.57
C ASP A 587 -25.58 -0.84 -5.97
N GLY A 588 -24.79 0.05 -6.58
CA GLY A 588 -23.48 0.49 -6.15
C GLY A 588 -22.30 -0.40 -6.59
N TYR A 589 -22.52 -1.59 -7.15
CA TYR A 589 -21.42 -2.51 -7.49
C TYR A 589 -21.55 -3.33 -8.79
N THR A 590 -22.73 -3.54 -9.37
CA THR A 590 -22.86 -4.37 -10.59
C THR A 590 -22.93 -3.57 -11.89
N TYR A 591 -22.95 -4.26 -13.03
CA TYR A 591 -23.26 -3.68 -14.33
C TYR A 591 -24.77 -3.62 -14.63
N GLY A 592 -25.65 -3.81 -13.63
CA GLY A 592 -27.11 -3.73 -13.76
C GLY A 592 -27.60 -2.44 -14.43
N TYR A 593 -26.87 -1.33 -14.23
CA TYR A 593 -27.17 -0.05 -14.88
C TYR A 593 -27.19 -0.13 -16.43
N LYS A 594 -26.47 -1.07 -17.05
CA LYS A 594 -26.50 -1.29 -18.50
C LYS A 594 -27.88 -1.76 -18.98
N ASN A 595 -28.62 -2.42 -18.10
CA ASN A 595 -29.98 -2.88 -18.31
C ASN A 595 -31.01 -1.92 -17.69
N LYS A 596 -30.63 -0.65 -17.49
CA LYS A 596 -31.51 0.40 -16.94
C LYS A 596 -31.95 0.16 -15.49
N ASP A 597 -31.19 -0.64 -14.74
CA ASP A 597 -31.38 -0.85 -13.30
C ASP A 597 -30.72 0.28 -12.49
N TYR A 598 -31.28 1.48 -12.59
CA TYR A 598 -30.89 2.68 -11.85
C TYR A 598 -32.05 3.68 -11.74
N LEU A 599 -31.88 4.74 -10.93
CA LEU A 599 -32.66 5.97 -11.00
C LEU A 599 -31.76 7.14 -11.35
N TYR A 600 -32.20 7.98 -12.28
CA TYR A 600 -31.60 9.30 -12.54
C TYR A 600 -32.67 10.38 -12.45
N ILE A 601 -32.57 11.21 -11.41
CA ILE A 601 -33.63 12.10 -10.97
C ILE A 601 -33.15 13.55 -11.10
N GLN A 602 -33.99 14.41 -11.66
CA GLN A 602 -33.82 15.85 -11.66
C GLN A 602 -34.69 16.47 -10.56
N PHE A 603 -34.09 17.37 -9.79
CA PHE A 603 -34.80 18.25 -8.88
C PHE A 603 -34.77 19.69 -9.40
N LYS A 604 -35.90 20.38 -9.30
CA LYS A 604 -36.00 21.82 -9.60
C LYS A 604 -36.82 22.52 -8.54
N PHE A 605 -36.31 23.63 -8.03
CA PHE A 605 -37.04 24.54 -7.16
C PHE A 605 -37.25 25.86 -7.89
N LYS A 606 -38.50 26.30 -7.97
CA LYS A 606 -38.90 27.61 -8.48
C LYS A 606 -40.30 27.95 -7.98
N ASP A 607 -40.60 29.23 -7.79
CA ASP A 607 -41.94 29.70 -7.39
C ASP A 607 -42.47 28.95 -6.15
N ASN A 608 -41.63 28.87 -5.12
CA ASN A 608 -41.90 28.16 -3.85
C ASN A 608 -42.22 26.67 -4.01
N THR A 609 -41.85 26.06 -5.13
CA THR A 609 -42.21 24.68 -5.46
C THR A 609 -40.97 23.88 -5.82
N LEU A 610 -40.70 22.82 -5.06
CA LEU A 610 -39.74 21.77 -5.39
C LEU A 610 -40.43 20.69 -6.22
N THR A 611 -39.86 20.33 -7.36
CA THR A 611 -40.32 19.24 -8.22
C THR A 611 -39.22 18.19 -8.37
N SER A 612 -39.63 16.92 -8.40
CA SER A 612 -38.78 15.77 -8.73
C SER A 612 -39.28 15.15 -10.03
N SER A 613 -38.37 14.92 -10.97
CA SER A 613 -38.67 14.27 -12.24
C SER A 613 -37.67 13.19 -12.58
N ILE A 614 -38.14 12.00 -12.96
CA ILE A 614 -37.29 10.92 -13.44
C ILE A 614 -36.85 11.26 -14.87
N ILE A 615 -35.53 11.37 -15.08
CA ILE A 615 -34.93 11.75 -16.36
C ILE A 615 -35.04 10.60 -17.37
N ASP A 616 -34.70 9.39 -16.93
CA ASP A 616 -34.79 8.18 -17.77
C ASP A 616 -36.04 7.38 -17.39
N LYS A 617 -37.13 7.54 -18.16
CA LYS A 617 -38.43 6.93 -17.88
C LYS A 617 -38.46 5.41 -18.09
N ASP A 618 -37.50 4.88 -18.83
CA ASP A 618 -37.38 3.45 -19.08
C ASP A 618 -36.58 2.74 -17.98
N ALA A 619 -35.90 3.50 -17.12
CA ALA A 619 -35.14 2.97 -15.99
C ALA A 619 -36.03 2.52 -14.84
N GLN A 620 -35.72 1.36 -14.28
CA GLN A 620 -36.46 0.75 -13.19
C GLN A 620 -35.47 0.18 -12.18
N TYR A 621 -35.43 0.77 -11.00
CA TYR A 621 -34.59 0.32 -9.90
C TYR A 621 -35.42 0.20 -8.62
N PRO A 622 -35.78 -1.04 -8.23
CA PRO A 622 -36.48 -1.28 -6.97
C PRO A 622 -35.58 -0.88 -5.79
N THR A 623 -35.96 0.18 -5.09
CA THR A 623 -35.17 0.72 -3.96
C THR A 623 -36.03 1.06 -2.75
N ARG A 624 -35.44 0.94 -1.57
CA ARG A 624 -36.04 1.39 -0.30
C ARG A 624 -35.71 2.84 0.02
N GLU A 625 -34.95 3.52 -0.85
CA GLU A 625 -34.58 4.91 -0.68
C GLU A 625 -35.80 5.83 -0.73
N TRP A 626 -35.81 6.82 0.16
CA TRP A 626 -36.91 7.77 0.31
C TRP A 626 -36.39 9.14 0.77
N LEU A 627 -37.22 10.17 0.64
CA LEU A 627 -36.90 11.53 1.04
C LEU A 627 -37.30 11.78 2.50
N GLU A 628 -36.32 11.89 3.41
CA GLU A 628 -36.61 12.15 4.82
C GLU A 628 -36.66 13.63 5.20
N ARG A 629 -36.00 14.49 4.42
CA ARG A 629 -35.86 15.90 4.77
C ARG A 629 -35.55 16.77 3.56
N VAL A 630 -36.09 17.98 3.54
CA VAL A 630 -35.65 19.06 2.65
C VAL A 630 -35.19 20.23 3.50
N VAL A 631 -34.02 20.77 3.20
CA VAL A 631 -33.47 21.98 3.83
C VAL A 631 -33.35 23.04 2.76
N ILE A 632 -34.11 24.13 2.88
CA ILE A 632 -34.08 25.25 1.95
C ILE A 632 -33.20 26.33 2.57
N VAL A 633 -32.08 26.63 1.93
CA VAL A 633 -31.12 27.65 2.34
C VAL A 633 -31.49 28.98 1.70
N ASN A 634 -31.44 30.06 2.48
CA ASN A 634 -31.99 31.38 2.14
C ASN A 634 -33.48 31.32 1.74
N PRO A 635 -34.34 30.71 2.58
CA PRO A 635 -35.74 30.46 2.24
C PRO A 635 -36.55 31.77 2.16
N PRO A 636 -37.68 31.75 1.41
CA PRO A 636 -38.71 32.79 1.54
C PRO A 636 -39.17 32.93 3.00
N LYS A 637 -39.54 34.14 3.41
CA LYS A 637 -40.07 34.42 4.76
C LYS A 637 -41.56 34.10 4.87
N GLY A 638 -42.01 33.78 6.08
CA GLY A 638 -43.43 33.61 6.39
C GLY A 638 -44.04 32.26 6.00
N ILE A 639 -43.24 31.27 5.58
CA ILE A 639 -43.71 29.92 5.29
C ILE A 639 -44.15 29.24 6.59
N LYS A 640 -45.39 28.78 6.63
CA LYS A 640 -46.00 28.15 7.81
C LYS A 640 -46.01 26.64 7.72
N HIS A 641 -46.17 26.11 6.52
CA HIS A 641 -46.15 24.68 6.24
C HIS A 641 -45.73 24.43 4.79
N ALA A 642 -45.60 23.17 4.42
CA ALA A 642 -45.47 22.77 3.03
C ALA A 642 -46.56 21.74 2.70
N GLU A 643 -46.82 21.50 1.43
CA GLU A 643 -47.68 20.44 0.94
C GLU A 643 -46.88 19.57 -0.01
N ILE A 644 -46.91 18.25 0.17
CA ILE A 644 -46.36 17.29 -0.79
C ILE A 644 -47.48 16.64 -1.59
N LYS A 645 -47.25 16.46 -2.89
CA LYS A 645 -48.08 15.67 -3.80
C LYS A 645 -47.22 14.61 -4.50
N SER A 646 -47.59 13.34 -4.37
CA SER A 646 -47.00 12.22 -5.14
C SER A 646 -48.08 11.18 -5.48
N LYS A 647 -47.77 10.25 -6.39
CA LYS A 647 -48.70 9.17 -6.75
C LYS A 647 -49.01 8.25 -5.57
N GLY A 648 -48.00 7.84 -4.81
CA GLY A 648 -48.14 6.92 -3.69
C GLY A 648 -48.70 7.55 -2.41
N LEU A 649 -48.41 8.83 -2.16
CA LEU A 649 -48.84 9.52 -0.93
C LEU A 649 -50.13 10.33 -1.08
N GLY A 650 -50.57 10.60 -2.31
CA GLY A 650 -51.63 11.59 -2.54
C GLY A 650 -51.12 13.00 -2.20
N THR A 651 -51.94 13.78 -1.49
CA THR A 651 -51.59 15.12 -1.01
C THR A 651 -51.50 15.11 0.52
N LEU A 652 -50.38 15.58 1.08
CA LEU A 652 -50.15 15.64 2.52
C LEU A 652 -49.54 16.98 2.93
N GLN A 653 -50.03 17.53 4.05
CA GLN A 653 -49.41 18.69 4.67
C GLN A 653 -48.17 18.26 5.47
N LEU A 654 -47.08 19.02 5.32
CA LEU A 654 -45.80 18.81 5.97
C LEU A 654 -45.48 19.95 6.93
N GLN A 655 -44.86 19.60 8.06
CA GLN A 655 -44.37 20.57 9.02
C GLN A 655 -43.10 21.25 8.53
N THR A 656 -43.03 22.56 8.74
CA THR A 656 -41.84 23.37 8.45
C THR A 656 -41.33 24.09 9.69
N SER A 657 -40.02 24.27 9.78
CA SER A 657 -39.41 25.06 10.86
C SER A 657 -38.19 25.82 10.34
N TYR A 658 -38.12 27.12 10.64
CA TYR A 658 -36.93 27.92 10.40
C TYR A 658 -35.83 27.58 11.42
N THR A 659 -34.58 27.62 10.97
CA THR A 659 -33.39 27.35 11.78
C THR A 659 -32.27 28.35 11.45
N GLY A 660 -31.33 28.53 12.38
CA GLY A 660 -30.13 29.35 12.18
C GLY A 660 -30.44 30.81 11.85
N GLU A 661 -31.20 31.50 12.71
CA GLU A 661 -31.63 32.90 12.48
C GLU A 661 -32.43 33.07 11.17
N GLU A 662 -33.31 32.10 10.88
CA GLU A 662 -34.11 32.05 9.65
C GLU A 662 -33.31 31.88 8.34
N ARG A 663 -32.01 31.56 8.41
CA ARG A 663 -31.18 31.30 7.22
C ARG A 663 -31.54 30.01 6.50
N SER A 664 -32.24 29.08 7.16
CA SER A 664 -32.76 27.89 6.51
C SER A 664 -34.16 27.50 7.00
N LEU A 665 -34.92 26.85 6.12
CA LEU A 665 -36.23 26.27 6.39
C LEU A 665 -36.15 24.75 6.23
N VAL A 666 -36.54 24.00 7.26
CA VAL A 666 -36.56 22.55 7.23
C VAL A 666 -37.98 22.06 6.97
N VAL A 667 -38.20 21.32 5.89
CA VAL A 667 -39.41 20.52 5.65
C VAL A 667 -39.17 19.13 6.22
N ARG A 668 -39.97 18.76 7.22
CA ARG A 668 -39.75 17.53 8.00
C ARG A 668 -40.54 16.36 7.41
N LYS A 669 -39.82 15.24 7.18
CA LYS A 669 -40.38 13.93 6.82
C LYS A 669 -41.35 13.95 5.62
N PRO A 670 -40.91 14.38 4.42
CA PRO A 670 -41.74 14.24 3.21
C PRO A 670 -42.21 12.80 2.96
N GLY A 671 -41.36 11.80 3.22
CA GLY A 671 -41.77 10.39 3.27
C GLY A 671 -41.96 9.71 1.90
N VAL A 672 -41.72 10.42 0.80
CA VAL A 672 -41.91 9.90 -0.55
C VAL A 672 -40.75 9.00 -0.99
N SER A 673 -41.05 7.92 -1.71
CA SER A 673 -40.03 7.06 -2.31
C SER A 673 -39.27 7.80 -3.41
N MET A 674 -37.96 7.57 -3.53
CA MET A 674 -37.18 8.15 -4.64
C MET A 674 -37.56 7.58 -6.01
N GLN A 675 -38.32 6.48 -6.06
CA GLN A 675 -38.85 5.90 -7.29
C GLN A 675 -40.04 6.70 -7.86
N GLU A 676 -40.59 7.65 -7.10
CA GLU A 676 -41.76 8.42 -7.52
C GLU A 676 -41.42 9.89 -7.79
N GLU A 677 -42.09 10.44 -8.80
CA GLU A 677 -42.13 11.89 -8.99
C GLU A 677 -43.00 12.54 -7.92
N PHE A 678 -42.56 13.70 -7.45
CA PHE A 678 -43.25 14.44 -6.40
C PHE A 678 -43.12 15.94 -6.59
N ILE A 679 -44.04 16.66 -5.96
CA ILE A 679 -44.08 18.11 -5.89
C ILE A 679 -44.20 18.49 -4.42
N ILE A 680 -43.37 19.43 -3.94
CA ILE A 680 -43.49 20.03 -2.61
C ILE A 680 -43.65 21.54 -2.77
N THR A 681 -44.77 22.09 -2.34
CA THR A 681 -45.07 23.52 -2.39
C THR A 681 -45.01 24.14 -0.99
N LEU A 682 -44.33 25.27 -0.83
CA LEU A 682 -44.26 26.01 0.43
C LEU A 682 -45.44 26.99 0.53
N LEU A 683 -46.10 27.03 1.70
CA LEU A 683 -47.36 27.76 1.93
C LEU A 683 -47.34 28.66 3.18
#